data_AF-F8NH42-F1
#
_entry.id   AF-F8NH42-F1
#
_cell.length_a   1.000
_cell.length_b   1.000
_cell.length_c   1.000
_cell.angle_alpha   90.00
_cell.angle_beta   90.00
_cell.angle_gamma   90.00
#
_symmetry.space_group_name_H-M   'P 1'
#
loop_
_entity.id
_entity.type
_entity.pdbx_description
1 polymer ?
#
loop_
_entity_poly.entity_id
_entity_poly.type
_entity_poly.pdbx_seq_one_letter_code
_entity_poly.pdbx_strand_id
1 'polypeptide(L)'
;MFSSAIALVALFATAAQAGKRGLCWTYYDSTLDPGLFNNGDGEVVAIYDYETYAPPSTNGAGGLGFIGMQRCTDCTSSPIADLASRQAAQGWATVFTLNEPDVNGISPSDAASWYIQYINPLSIKKALPAVTSSATSGQGLSWLSEMISACNGQCYYDYINLHWYGPDFATFQSYVESAHTQFPNSQIVITEFALQNPSGGQAAQVSFFQQAFPFLDGASYVQLYFPFVATSPSLFQANDAAGASSLEFGMTSSKSSMSAIPGKRTALTAEPPREYLVSVELYVPNAAGSALRKPPVPRRKGENKKSTTPPISGRPWDENQKKVKEKPSWMSLARSSTRAGSWRPATCKLSDEDNRCLCNIYVDETILYQTVYVHALNHTDIRQADSSLFLRKNCLGIYSAGGQRWGSPHATDPLYLHFSDTNACNTWLALLRSYAKPELYGRQPNPDGGLYRRNLGSPRQLSESISNTTANPDSDTRQEGDPVDMDVFCEINLNNTLCGRSTLKKCIGSPDWHEGFTLTDLPPFDTLEVIVWNEKRLLKPINLGSIRISLGNFRRGEVVEGWFPVIHAGPTAGGIQVGDIRMKMRVDEDIILPYSAYSGLLQARNILDWMDDFEHKLHLRSISSELMYVAIAKNVLLDQVFELADREVDGTPRSHNTLFRGNTILTKTIELCMAFYGKAFLEASIGSSIRRLCSEKIAIEVDPARSGKSTKDTERDVELLIYWCKEFWNQIYAVRNECPNEMRKLFEHVRKLVEKRYSRNNMPEEQSWDLPWQSVSAFCFLRFIVPAILHPHLFGLYPGLPTMPVQRSLTLIAKVIQSLANLNASVQKEDFMRGVKAFLKESVPAMVKYIQAVSTPVVGDTHGLQSGPAHTHARLNVVNSLHQRGATMPALEREAIPLLPHVLDIPRHLAVISSAVIRSVRFADHKQKMFDDPHLKELRLKCFELEEQALSRVNQLASRMPSVQRDVLTSSDDSPREPDSTPLPSSPRTCLQLEVARPSTASCNSTPSGMTQPM
;
A
#
# COMPACT_ATOMS: atom_id res chain seq x y z
N MET A 1 -60.45 -20.29 -52.26
CA MET A 1 -60.91 -21.69 -52.11
C MET A 1 -59.67 -22.56 -52.07
N PHE A 2 -59.60 -23.56 -51.18
CA PHE A 2 -58.53 -24.59 -51.10
C PHE A 2 -57.09 -24.08 -50.88
N SER A 3 -56.13 -24.88 -50.43
CA SER A 3 -56.15 -25.84 -49.31
C SER A 3 -54.72 -26.28 -49.01
N SER A 4 -54.42 -26.60 -47.74
CA SER A 4 -53.76 -27.84 -47.29
C SER A 4 -53.21 -27.66 -45.86
N ALA A 5 -53.18 -28.74 -45.09
CA ALA A 5 -52.69 -28.74 -43.72
C ALA A 5 -51.19 -29.04 -43.64
N ILE A 6 -50.56 -28.61 -42.54
CA ILE A 6 -49.34 -29.20 -41.99
C ILE A 6 -49.65 -29.61 -40.54
N ALA A 7 -49.13 -30.77 -40.12
CA ALA A 7 -49.61 -31.46 -38.93
C ALA A 7 -49.09 -30.88 -37.61
N LEU A 8 -49.85 -31.11 -36.53
CA LEU A 8 -49.30 -31.02 -35.17
C LEU A 8 -48.21 -32.09 -35.00
N VAL A 9 -47.00 -31.64 -34.68
CA VAL A 9 -45.98 -32.47 -34.01
C VAL A 9 -45.89 -31.99 -32.57
N ALA A 10 -46.02 -32.91 -31.63
CA ALA A 10 -45.96 -32.60 -30.20
C ALA A 10 -44.52 -32.30 -29.78
N LEU A 11 -44.10 -31.04 -29.90
CA LEU A 11 -43.01 -30.51 -29.10
C LEU A 11 -43.48 -30.45 -27.65
N PHE A 12 -43.02 -31.42 -26.84
CA PHE A 12 -42.95 -31.21 -25.41
C PHE A 12 -42.08 -29.99 -25.17
N ALA A 13 -42.70 -28.88 -24.74
CA ALA A 13 -41.95 -27.80 -24.15
C ALA A 13 -41.31 -28.35 -22.88
N THR A 14 -39.99 -28.58 -22.93
CA THR A 14 -39.18 -28.71 -21.73
C THR A 14 -39.31 -27.39 -20.99
N ALA A 15 -40.22 -27.34 -20.02
CA ALA A 15 -40.33 -26.20 -19.11
C ALA A 15 -38.93 -25.97 -18.52
N ALA A 16 -38.39 -24.77 -18.71
CA ALA A 16 -37.06 -24.43 -18.23
C ALA A 16 -37.01 -24.71 -16.73
N GLN A 17 -36.23 -25.72 -16.35
CA GLN A 17 -36.17 -26.19 -14.98
C GLN A 17 -35.39 -25.14 -14.19
N ALA A 18 -36.11 -24.27 -13.48
CA ALA A 18 -35.53 -23.17 -12.72
C ALA A 18 -34.40 -23.70 -11.81
N GLY A 19 -33.26 -23.02 -11.83
CA GLY A 19 -32.05 -23.47 -11.18
C GLY A 19 -32.24 -23.69 -9.68
N LYS A 20 -31.54 -24.68 -9.13
CA LYS A 20 -31.51 -24.95 -7.69
C LYS A 20 -30.27 -24.35 -7.01
N ARG A 21 -29.38 -23.71 -7.76
CA ARG A 21 -28.10 -23.25 -7.21
C ARG A 21 -28.34 -21.98 -6.41
N GLY A 22 -27.72 -21.91 -5.25
CA GLY A 22 -27.73 -20.75 -4.39
C GLY A 22 -26.31 -20.31 -4.05
N LEU A 23 -26.20 -19.04 -3.73
CA LEU A 23 -24.95 -18.39 -3.34
C LEU A 23 -24.83 -18.33 -1.82
N CYS A 24 -23.83 -19.03 -1.26
CA CYS A 24 -23.39 -18.83 0.12
C CYS A 24 -22.53 -17.55 0.14
N TRP A 25 -22.91 -16.58 0.97
CA TRP A 25 -22.39 -15.22 0.91
C TRP A 25 -21.67 -14.78 2.18
N THR A 26 -20.78 -13.80 2.01
CA THR A 26 -20.15 -13.04 3.10
C THR A 26 -21.19 -12.32 3.97
N TYR A 27 -20.74 -11.91 5.16
CA TYR A 27 -21.42 -10.93 6.01
C TYR A 27 -21.95 -9.69 5.26
N TYR A 28 -22.97 -9.03 5.82
CA TYR A 28 -23.68 -7.93 5.17
C TYR A 28 -22.80 -6.69 4.90
N ASP A 29 -21.61 -6.59 5.49
CA ASP A 29 -20.67 -5.46 5.32
C ASP A 29 -19.68 -5.64 4.15
N SER A 30 -19.86 -6.69 3.34
CA SER A 30 -19.05 -6.97 2.15
C SER A 30 -19.07 -5.84 1.11
N THR A 31 -17.92 -5.61 0.46
CA THR A 31 -17.77 -4.64 -0.64
C THR A 31 -18.04 -5.22 -2.02
N LEU A 32 -18.46 -6.49 -2.10
CA LEU A 32 -19.00 -7.12 -3.30
C LEU A 32 -20.47 -6.71 -3.55
N ASP A 33 -20.84 -6.46 -4.81
CA ASP A 33 -22.26 -6.43 -5.21
C ASP A 33 -22.71 -7.85 -5.65
N PRO A 34 -23.66 -8.50 -4.94
CA PRO A 34 -24.13 -9.85 -5.28
C PRO A 34 -24.93 -9.92 -6.60
N GLY A 35 -25.34 -8.78 -7.18
CA GLY A 35 -25.98 -8.75 -8.51
C GLY A 35 -25.07 -9.26 -9.63
N LEU A 36 -23.77 -9.36 -9.37
CA LEU A 36 -22.75 -9.75 -10.33
C LEU A 36 -22.66 -11.28 -10.57
N PHE A 37 -23.53 -12.07 -9.93
CA PHE A 37 -23.84 -13.48 -10.29
C PHE A 37 -25.19 -13.63 -11.00
N ASN A 38 -26.03 -12.59 -11.00
CA ASN A 38 -27.39 -12.67 -11.54
C ASN A 38 -27.35 -12.46 -13.06
N ASN A 39 -26.74 -13.42 -13.76
CA ASN A 39 -26.49 -13.38 -15.20
C ASN A 39 -27.78 -13.41 -16.05
N GLY A 40 -28.95 -13.62 -15.43
CA GLY A 40 -30.24 -13.77 -16.10
C GLY A 40 -30.55 -15.19 -16.60
N ASP A 41 -29.55 -16.09 -16.61
CA ASP A 41 -29.69 -17.48 -17.06
C ASP A 41 -30.60 -18.35 -16.17
N GLY A 42 -30.91 -17.90 -14.94
CA GLY A 42 -31.81 -18.60 -14.02
C GLY A 42 -31.20 -19.81 -13.29
N GLU A 43 -29.91 -20.09 -13.47
CA GLU A 43 -29.18 -21.19 -12.81
C GLU A 43 -28.95 -20.94 -11.31
N VAL A 44 -28.64 -19.69 -10.94
CA VAL A 44 -28.49 -19.23 -9.54
C VAL A 44 -29.72 -18.41 -9.18
N VAL A 45 -30.44 -18.81 -8.13
CA VAL A 45 -31.77 -18.25 -7.80
C VAL A 45 -31.89 -17.69 -6.38
N ALA A 46 -31.01 -18.11 -5.47
CA ALA A 46 -31.08 -17.78 -4.04
C ALA A 46 -29.72 -17.29 -3.52
N ILE A 47 -29.74 -16.50 -2.47
CA ILE A 47 -28.55 -16.03 -1.75
C ILE A 47 -28.82 -16.06 -0.24
N TYR A 48 -27.86 -16.52 0.54
CA TYR A 48 -27.90 -16.45 2.00
C TYR A 48 -26.52 -16.10 2.54
N ASP A 49 -26.47 -15.41 3.67
CA ASP A 49 -25.27 -15.21 4.47
C ASP A 49 -25.50 -15.73 5.89
N TYR A 50 -24.55 -15.49 6.77
CA TYR A 50 -24.56 -15.97 8.15
C TYR A 50 -25.40 -15.10 9.11
N GLU A 51 -26.25 -14.21 8.58
CA GLU A 51 -26.88 -13.11 9.31
C GLU A 51 -28.36 -12.94 8.94
N THR A 52 -29.02 -11.99 9.61
CA THR A 52 -30.44 -11.65 9.35
C THR A 52 -30.62 -10.35 8.58
N TYR A 53 -29.57 -9.88 7.90
CA TYR A 53 -29.58 -8.73 6.99
C TYR A 53 -29.19 -9.17 5.58
N ALA A 54 -29.90 -8.68 4.56
CA ALA A 54 -29.51 -8.89 3.17
C ALA A 54 -28.22 -8.12 2.85
N PRO A 55 -27.33 -8.68 2.02
CA PRO A 55 -26.11 -8.00 1.59
C PRO A 55 -26.41 -6.84 0.61
N PRO A 56 -25.64 -5.74 0.65
CA PRO A 56 -25.92 -4.55 -0.13
C PRO A 56 -25.56 -4.72 -1.61
N SER A 57 -26.56 -4.58 -2.46
CA SER A 57 -26.43 -4.40 -3.91
C SER A 57 -26.99 -3.05 -4.36
N THR A 58 -26.52 -2.57 -5.50
CA THR A 58 -27.18 -1.52 -6.29
C THR A 58 -28.66 -1.81 -6.59
N ASN A 59 -29.10 -3.08 -6.52
CA ASN A 59 -30.50 -3.50 -6.61
C ASN A 59 -30.95 -4.37 -5.40
N GLY A 60 -30.56 -4.00 -4.18
CA GLY A 60 -31.00 -4.70 -2.96
C GLY A 60 -30.20 -5.96 -2.68
N ALA A 61 -30.69 -7.15 -3.08
CA ALA A 61 -29.99 -8.43 -2.95
C ALA A 61 -29.48 -8.96 -4.32
N GLY A 62 -29.12 -8.07 -5.23
CA GLY A 62 -28.68 -8.42 -6.59
C GLY A 62 -29.79 -8.96 -7.50
N GLY A 63 -31.06 -8.91 -7.06
CA GLY A 63 -32.18 -9.59 -7.71
C GLY A 63 -32.28 -11.10 -7.45
N LEU A 64 -31.41 -11.65 -6.59
CA LEU A 64 -31.52 -13.03 -6.09
C LEU A 64 -32.49 -13.12 -4.90
N GLY A 65 -33.09 -14.29 -4.68
CA GLY A 65 -33.95 -14.51 -3.51
C GLY A 65 -33.15 -14.60 -2.22
N PHE A 66 -33.13 -13.54 -1.41
CA PHE A 66 -32.46 -13.56 -0.11
C PHE A 66 -33.18 -14.47 0.90
N ILE A 67 -32.38 -15.31 1.56
CA ILE A 67 -32.76 -16.17 2.68
C ILE A 67 -31.92 -15.71 3.88
N GLY A 68 -32.57 -15.15 4.90
CA GLY A 68 -31.86 -14.78 6.13
C GLY A 68 -31.56 -16.00 7.00
N MET A 69 -30.45 -15.95 7.74
CA MET A 69 -30.00 -17.01 8.64
C MET A 69 -29.99 -16.55 10.11
N GLN A 70 -30.83 -17.19 10.93
CA GLN A 70 -30.70 -17.13 12.38
C GLN A 70 -29.60 -18.11 12.82
N ARG A 71 -28.35 -17.74 12.56
CA ARG A 71 -27.12 -18.56 12.72
C ARG A 71 -26.90 -19.09 14.13
N CYS A 72 -27.31 -18.34 15.14
CA CYS A 72 -27.05 -18.61 16.57
C CYS A 72 -28.36 -18.51 17.37
N THR A 73 -28.35 -18.98 18.63
CA THR A 73 -29.51 -18.81 19.52
C THR A 73 -29.76 -17.35 19.87
N ASP A 74 -28.69 -16.59 20.13
CA ASP A 74 -28.63 -15.13 20.13
C ASP A 74 -27.17 -14.67 20.00
N CYS A 75 -26.87 -13.70 19.13
CA CYS A 75 -25.53 -13.11 18.93
C CYS A 75 -25.58 -11.86 18.02
N THR A 76 -24.56 -11.01 18.02
CA THR A 76 -24.57 -9.70 17.32
C THR A 76 -24.88 -9.76 15.82
N SER A 77 -24.44 -10.81 15.12
CA SER A 77 -24.71 -11.03 13.68
C SER A 77 -26.15 -11.48 13.37
N SER A 78 -26.79 -12.18 14.30
CA SER A 78 -28.22 -12.55 14.21
C SER A 78 -28.87 -12.45 15.60
N PRO A 79 -29.17 -11.23 16.07
CA PRO A 79 -29.72 -11.02 17.40
C PRO A 79 -31.21 -11.40 17.42
N ILE A 80 -31.60 -12.26 18.35
CA ILE A 80 -32.89 -12.96 18.32
C ILE A 80 -34.08 -12.01 18.49
N ALA A 81 -33.88 -10.89 19.19
CA ALA A 81 -34.88 -9.84 19.37
C ALA A 81 -35.27 -9.13 18.06
N ASP A 82 -34.35 -9.05 17.11
CA ASP A 82 -34.59 -8.36 15.83
C ASP A 82 -35.14 -9.31 14.74
N LEU A 83 -35.10 -10.62 14.94
CA LEU A 83 -35.40 -11.61 13.89
C LEU A 83 -36.72 -11.33 13.15
N ALA A 84 -37.81 -11.14 13.91
CA ALA A 84 -39.13 -10.88 13.32
C ALA A 84 -39.26 -9.48 12.70
N SER A 85 -38.57 -8.46 13.22
CA SER A 85 -38.61 -7.10 12.66
C SER A 85 -37.78 -7.01 11.37
N ARG A 86 -36.62 -7.67 11.34
CA ARG A 86 -35.79 -7.86 10.14
C ARG A 86 -36.48 -8.70 9.07
N GLN A 87 -37.31 -9.68 9.46
CA GLN A 87 -38.17 -10.42 8.53
C GLN A 87 -39.25 -9.52 7.91
N ALA A 88 -40.01 -8.80 8.74
CA ALA A 88 -41.05 -7.88 8.26
C ALA A 88 -40.49 -6.72 7.39
N ALA A 89 -39.29 -6.23 7.70
CA ALA A 89 -38.68 -5.11 6.99
C ALA A 89 -38.05 -5.49 5.63
N GLN A 90 -37.56 -6.73 5.48
CA GLN A 90 -36.83 -7.17 4.28
C GLN A 90 -37.58 -8.21 3.44
N GLY A 91 -38.69 -8.78 3.94
CA GLY A 91 -39.60 -9.62 3.16
C GLY A 91 -39.07 -11.00 2.75
N TRP A 92 -38.02 -11.51 3.40
CA TRP A 92 -37.46 -12.83 3.08
C TRP A 92 -38.48 -13.95 3.31
N ALA A 93 -38.62 -14.83 2.31
CA ALA A 93 -39.67 -15.85 2.23
C ALA A 93 -39.26 -17.22 2.79
N THR A 94 -38.00 -17.39 3.17
CA THR A 94 -37.45 -18.59 3.84
C THR A 94 -36.44 -18.16 4.89
N VAL A 95 -36.39 -18.84 6.03
CA VAL A 95 -35.36 -18.68 7.08
C VAL A 95 -34.53 -19.95 7.22
N PHE A 96 -33.20 -19.80 7.27
CA PHE A 96 -32.28 -20.82 7.75
C PHE A 96 -31.98 -20.63 9.24
N THR A 97 -31.73 -21.72 9.96
CA THR A 97 -31.55 -21.70 11.42
C THR A 97 -30.27 -22.41 11.85
N LEU A 98 -29.78 -22.06 13.05
CA LEU A 98 -28.66 -22.62 13.81
C LEU A 98 -27.58 -23.35 12.98
N ASN A 99 -26.43 -22.72 12.86
CA ASN A 99 -25.26 -23.26 12.16
C ASN A 99 -24.54 -24.30 13.00
N GLU A 100 -24.59 -25.58 12.63
CA GLU A 100 -23.85 -26.70 13.22
C GLU A 100 -24.04 -26.85 14.76
N PRO A 101 -25.29 -26.83 15.27
CA PRO A 101 -25.55 -26.91 16.72
C PRO A 101 -25.03 -28.20 17.34
N ASP A 102 -24.97 -29.26 16.54
CA ASP A 102 -24.55 -30.62 16.87
C ASP A 102 -23.07 -30.76 17.24
N VAL A 103 -22.24 -29.79 16.84
CA VAL A 103 -20.83 -29.67 17.28
C VAL A 103 -20.56 -28.42 18.12
N ASN A 104 -21.51 -27.47 18.17
CA ASN A 104 -21.39 -26.20 18.91
C ASN A 104 -22.02 -26.23 20.32
N GLY A 105 -22.38 -27.42 20.82
CA GLY A 105 -22.77 -27.63 22.23
C GLY A 105 -24.23 -27.35 22.58
N ILE A 106 -25.11 -27.27 21.59
CA ILE A 106 -26.56 -27.07 21.80
C ILE A 106 -27.24 -28.45 21.82
N SER A 107 -28.05 -28.75 22.84
CA SER A 107 -28.76 -30.03 22.88
C SER A 107 -29.95 -30.04 21.89
N PRO A 108 -30.37 -31.22 21.40
CA PRO A 108 -31.54 -31.32 20.51
C PRO A 108 -32.83 -30.79 21.17
N SER A 109 -32.96 -30.93 22.50
CA SER A 109 -34.09 -30.41 23.29
C SER A 109 -34.08 -28.90 23.45
N ASP A 110 -32.91 -28.28 23.63
CA ASP A 110 -32.79 -26.82 23.73
C ASP A 110 -33.06 -26.18 22.37
N ALA A 111 -32.51 -26.77 21.30
CA ALA A 111 -32.76 -26.34 19.92
C ALA A 111 -34.25 -26.45 19.55
N ALA A 112 -34.92 -27.57 19.88
CA ALA A 112 -36.36 -27.73 19.65
C ALA A 112 -37.18 -26.66 20.39
N SER A 113 -36.87 -26.42 21.67
CA SER A 113 -37.58 -25.45 22.51
C SER A 113 -37.38 -24.00 22.00
N TRP A 114 -36.15 -23.64 21.64
CA TRP A 114 -35.82 -22.35 21.02
C TRP A 114 -36.49 -22.18 19.64
N TYR A 115 -36.53 -23.23 18.82
CA TYR A 115 -37.17 -23.21 17.51
C TYR A 115 -38.69 -22.98 17.63
N ILE A 116 -39.34 -23.66 18.58
CA ILE A 116 -40.76 -23.48 18.91
C ILE A 116 -41.04 -22.05 19.42
N GLN A 117 -40.12 -21.46 20.18
CA GLN A 117 -40.27 -20.11 20.73
C GLN A 117 -40.06 -18.99 19.70
N TYR A 118 -39.05 -19.09 18.83
CA TYR A 118 -38.57 -17.96 18.02
C TYR A 118 -38.73 -18.13 16.51
N ILE A 119 -38.68 -19.36 15.98
CA ILE A 119 -38.72 -19.61 14.52
C ILE A 119 -40.14 -19.94 14.06
N ASN A 120 -40.84 -20.79 14.81
CA ASN A 120 -42.26 -21.14 14.58
C ASN A 120 -43.19 -19.94 14.32
N PRO A 121 -43.11 -18.81 15.06
CA PRO A 121 -44.01 -17.68 14.87
C PRO A 121 -43.88 -16.94 13.54
N LEU A 122 -42.79 -17.12 12.79
CA LEU A 122 -42.58 -16.46 11.50
C LEU A 122 -43.48 -17.10 10.44
N SER A 123 -44.36 -16.34 9.78
CA SER A 123 -45.30 -16.85 8.76
C SER A 123 -44.67 -17.09 7.38
N ILE A 124 -43.44 -17.63 7.35
CA ILE A 124 -42.66 -17.96 6.15
C ILE A 124 -42.18 -19.42 6.17
N LYS A 125 -41.53 -19.86 5.08
CA LYS A 125 -40.89 -21.18 5.05
C LYS A 125 -39.70 -21.25 6.01
N LYS A 126 -39.43 -22.41 6.58
CA LYS A 126 -38.36 -22.60 7.58
C LYS A 126 -37.55 -23.85 7.28
N ALA A 127 -36.23 -23.74 7.39
CA ALA A 127 -35.35 -24.88 7.48
C ALA A 127 -35.02 -25.19 8.95
N LEU A 128 -34.94 -26.48 9.28
CA LEU A 128 -34.32 -26.95 10.52
C LEU A 128 -32.82 -26.58 10.56
N PRO A 129 -32.15 -26.70 11.72
CA PRO A 129 -30.75 -26.40 11.84
C PRO A 129 -29.85 -27.10 10.83
N ALA A 130 -28.81 -26.39 10.38
CA ALA A 130 -27.81 -26.92 9.47
C ALA A 130 -26.86 -27.83 10.25
N VAL A 131 -27.02 -29.16 10.14
CA VAL A 131 -26.20 -30.14 10.87
C VAL A 131 -25.00 -30.62 10.05
N THR A 132 -23.93 -31.01 10.75
CA THR A 132 -22.70 -31.52 10.10
C THR A 132 -22.90 -32.88 9.42
N SER A 133 -21.98 -33.24 8.51
CA SER A 133 -21.87 -34.60 7.97
C SER A 133 -21.23 -35.62 8.92
N SER A 134 -21.26 -35.38 10.24
CA SER A 134 -20.73 -36.32 11.24
C SER A 134 -21.63 -37.55 11.36
N ALA A 135 -21.02 -38.73 11.24
CA ALA A 135 -21.66 -40.03 11.52
C ALA A 135 -21.58 -40.42 13.02
N THR A 136 -21.16 -39.51 13.90
CA THR A 136 -21.08 -39.75 15.34
C THR A 136 -22.49 -39.73 15.96
N SER A 137 -22.81 -40.68 16.83
CA SER A 137 -24.08 -40.68 17.57
C SER A 137 -24.22 -39.40 18.41
N GLY A 138 -25.37 -38.73 18.32
CA GLY A 138 -25.57 -37.40 18.90
C GLY A 138 -25.00 -36.26 18.05
N GLN A 139 -24.62 -36.51 16.79
CA GLN A 139 -24.21 -35.50 15.81
C GLN A 139 -24.90 -35.71 14.44
N GLY A 140 -24.80 -34.72 13.56
CA GLY A 140 -25.33 -34.79 12.20
C GLY A 140 -26.81 -35.19 12.12
N LEU A 141 -27.12 -36.13 11.22
CA LEU A 141 -28.49 -36.64 11.02
C LEU A 141 -29.07 -37.34 12.27
N SER A 142 -28.24 -37.82 13.20
CA SER A 142 -28.73 -38.43 14.46
C SER A 142 -29.21 -37.35 15.43
N TRP A 143 -28.42 -36.29 15.64
CA TRP A 143 -28.82 -35.11 16.42
C TRP A 143 -30.10 -34.47 15.85
N LEU A 144 -30.21 -34.39 14.51
CA LEU A 144 -31.40 -33.82 13.86
C LEU A 144 -32.66 -34.68 14.11
N SER A 145 -32.52 -36.00 14.07
CA SER A 145 -33.60 -36.94 14.40
C SER A 145 -34.02 -36.83 15.88
N GLU A 146 -33.06 -36.62 16.79
CA GLU A 146 -33.33 -36.35 18.20
C GLU A 146 -34.03 -35.00 18.39
N MET A 147 -33.69 -33.96 17.63
CA MET A 147 -34.35 -32.64 17.68
C MET A 147 -35.80 -32.75 17.18
N ILE A 148 -36.04 -33.40 16.03
CA ILE A 148 -37.39 -33.63 15.49
C ILE A 148 -38.25 -34.45 16.48
N SER A 149 -37.64 -35.39 17.21
CA SER A 149 -38.31 -36.13 18.27
C SER A 149 -38.65 -35.24 19.48
N ALA A 150 -37.70 -34.42 19.94
CA ALA A 150 -37.87 -33.48 21.04
C ALA A 150 -38.91 -32.38 20.73
N CYS A 151 -39.05 -31.99 19.45
CA CYS A 151 -40.10 -31.12 18.96
C CYS A 151 -41.53 -31.67 19.21
N ASN A 152 -41.70 -32.98 19.39
CA ASN A 152 -43.00 -33.63 19.67
C ASN A 152 -44.16 -33.15 18.76
N GLY A 153 -43.88 -32.99 17.46
CA GLY A 153 -44.84 -32.50 16.46
C GLY A 153 -45.15 -31.00 16.49
N GLN A 154 -44.47 -30.20 17.33
CA GLN A 154 -44.70 -28.77 17.49
C GLN A 154 -43.81 -27.88 16.60
N CYS A 155 -42.63 -28.34 16.18
CA CYS A 155 -41.78 -27.58 15.25
C CYS A 155 -42.35 -27.65 13.83
N TYR A 156 -42.63 -26.50 13.22
CA TYR A 156 -43.07 -26.39 11.83
C TYR A 156 -41.86 -26.11 10.93
N TYR A 157 -41.63 -26.95 9.93
CA TYR A 157 -40.51 -26.82 9.01
C TYR A 157 -40.86 -27.37 7.62
N ASP A 158 -40.25 -26.78 6.59
CA ASP A 158 -40.37 -27.16 5.19
C ASP A 158 -39.14 -27.97 4.73
N TYR A 159 -37.98 -27.67 5.32
CA TYR A 159 -36.68 -28.10 4.83
C TYR A 159 -35.79 -28.75 5.90
N ILE A 160 -35.17 -29.87 5.52
CA ILE A 160 -33.99 -30.45 6.18
C ILE A 160 -32.76 -29.71 5.67
N ASN A 161 -31.88 -29.25 6.55
CA ASN A 161 -30.71 -28.45 6.18
C ASN A 161 -29.39 -29.18 6.50
N LEU A 162 -28.50 -29.25 5.52
CA LEU A 162 -27.30 -30.11 5.58
C LEU A 162 -26.01 -29.34 5.26
N HIS A 163 -24.98 -29.56 6.07
CA HIS A 163 -23.58 -29.30 5.70
C HIS A 163 -22.90 -30.62 5.33
N TRP A 164 -21.96 -30.60 4.37
CA TRP A 164 -21.12 -31.75 4.04
C TRP A 164 -19.66 -31.39 3.73
N TYR A 165 -18.75 -32.09 4.41
CA TYR A 165 -17.32 -32.05 4.12
C TYR A 165 -16.76 -33.46 4.11
N GLY A 166 -16.12 -33.87 3.01
CA GLY A 166 -15.59 -35.22 2.87
C GLY A 166 -14.66 -35.41 1.65
N PRO A 167 -14.23 -36.65 1.39
CA PRO A 167 -13.10 -36.92 0.49
C PRO A 167 -13.43 -36.93 -1.02
N ASP A 168 -14.68 -37.27 -1.40
CA ASP A 168 -15.03 -37.54 -2.81
C ASP A 168 -16.53 -37.36 -3.11
N PHE A 169 -16.91 -37.47 -4.38
CA PHE A 169 -18.31 -37.34 -4.81
C PHE A 169 -19.22 -38.50 -4.34
N ALA A 170 -18.70 -39.73 -4.25
CA ALA A 170 -19.51 -40.89 -3.87
C ALA A 170 -19.97 -40.81 -2.40
N THR A 171 -19.10 -40.34 -1.52
CA THR A 171 -19.40 -40.08 -0.10
C THR A 171 -20.32 -38.86 0.10
N PHE A 172 -20.31 -37.89 -0.81
CA PHE A 172 -21.31 -36.81 -0.85
C PHE A 172 -22.69 -37.32 -1.28
N GLN A 173 -22.77 -38.00 -2.42
CA GLN A 173 -24.01 -38.58 -2.95
C GLN A 173 -24.68 -39.50 -1.91
N SER A 174 -23.92 -40.42 -1.32
CA SER A 174 -24.44 -41.37 -0.32
C SER A 174 -24.97 -40.67 0.95
N TYR A 175 -24.37 -39.55 1.37
CA TYR A 175 -24.86 -38.77 2.51
C TYR A 175 -26.20 -38.08 2.20
N VAL A 176 -26.32 -37.47 1.02
CA VAL A 176 -27.54 -36.80 0.54
C VAL A 176 -28.69 -37.80 0.37
N GLU A 177 -28.42 -38.97 -0.21
CA GLU A 177 -29.38 -40.08 -0.34
C GLU A 177 -29.77 -40.68 1.02
N SER A 178 -28.84 -40.78 1.97
CA SER A 178 -29.12 -41.22 3.34
C SER A 178 -30.03 -40.24 4.08
N ALA A 179 -29.79 -38.93 3.94
CA ALA A 179 -30.64 -37.90 4.53
C ALA A 179 -32.06 -37.94 3.97
N HIS A 180 -32.23 -38.13 2.66
CA HIS A 180 -33.56 -38.29 2.06
C HIS A 180 -34.24 -39.58 2.52
N THR A 181 -33.50 -40.68 2.63
CA THR A 181 -34.02 -41.97 3.12
C THR A 181 -34.50 -41.90 4.57
N GLN A 182 -33.83 -41.10 5.42
CA GLN A 182 -34.21 -40.88 6.81
C GLN A 182 -35.37 -39.88 6.96
N PHE A 183 -35.48 -38.90 6.07
CA PHE A 183 -36.51 -37.85 6.10
C PHE A 183 -37.33 -37.77 4.78
N PRO A 184 -38.01 -38.86 4.36
CA PRO A 184 -38.55 -38.99 3.00
C PRO A 184 -39.72 -38.04 2.68
N ASN A 185 -40.37 -37.49 3.72
CA ASN A 185 -41.49 -36.55 3.59
C ASN A 185 -41.05 -35.07 3.57
N SER A 186 -39.74 -34.79 3.59
CA SER A 186 -39.19 -33.44 3.67
C SER A 186 -38.27 -33.14 2.49
N GLN A 187 -38.27 -31.87 2.06
CA GLN A 187 -37.34 -31.39 1.04
C GLN A 187 -35.98 -31.06 1.67
N ILE A 188 -34.90 -31.27 0.93
CA ILE A 188 -33.53 -31.05 1.39
C ILE A 188 -33.00 -29.73 0.84
N VAL A 189 -32.33 -28.98 1.70
CA VAL A 189 -31.42 -27.89 1.35
C VAL A 189 -30.02 -28.25 1.81
N ILE A 190 -29.03 -28.03 0.96
CA ILE A 190 -27.61 -28.24 1.28
C ILE A 190 -26.94 -26.87 1.36
N THR A 191 -26.79 -26.32 2.56
CA THR A 191 -26.28 -24.95 2.80
C THR A 191 -24.77 -24.84 2.61
N GLU A 192 -24.02 -25.92 2.85
CA GLU A 192 -22.58 -25.94 2.61
C GLU A 192 -22.15 -27.32 2.09
N PHE A 193 -21.42 -27.39 0.97
CA PHE A 193 -20.70 -28.63 0.59
C PHE A 193 -19.39 -28.39 -0.17
N ALA A 194 -18.30 -29.05 0.23
CA ALA A 194 -17.00 -29.01 -0.44
C ALA A 194 -16.14 -30.26 -0.17
N LEU A 195 -15.06 -30.48 -0.93
CA LEU A 195 -14.07 -31.51 -0.59
C LEU A 195 -13.22 -31.07 0.60
N GLN A 196 -13.01 -31.97 1.55
CA GLN A 196 -12.10 -31.75 2.67
C GLN A 196 -10.68 -32.18 2.29
N ASN A 197 -9.75 -31.23 2.25
CA ASN A 197 -8.34 -31.43 1.88
C ASN A 197 -8.14 -32.14 0.51
N PRO A 198 -8.67 -31.60 -0.60
CA PRO A 198 -8.60 -32.24 -1.92
C PRO A 198 -7.16 -32.48 -2.37
N SER A 199 -6.80 -33.74 -2.59
CA SER A 199 -5.43 -34.18 -2.95
C SER A 199 -4.94 -33.64 -4.30
N GLY A 200 -5.87 -33.37 -5.23
CA GLY A 200 -5.61 -32.68 -6.51
C GLY A 200 -5.82 -31.16 -6.45
N GLY A 201 -5.95 -30.56 -5.26
CA GLY A 201 -6.22 -29.14 -5.08
C GLY A 201 -7.49 -28.67 -5.79
N GLN A 202 -7.45 -27.47 -6.39
CA GLN A 202 -8.59 -26.88 -7.07
C GLN A 202 -9.14 -27.75 -8.21
N ALA A 203 -8.30 -28.47 -8.95
CA ALA A 203 -8.74 -29.31 -10.06
C ALA A 203 -9.66 -30.47 -9.58
N ALA A 204 -9.38 -31.04 -8.41
CA ALA A 204 -10.25 -32.04 -7.79
C ALA A 204 -11.57 -31.43 -7.30
N GLN A 205 -11.54 -30.21 -6.74
CA GLN A 205 -12.75 -29.49 -6.33
C GLN A 205 -13.66 -29.14 -7.52
N VAL A 206 -13.08 -28.72 -8.65
CA VAL A 206 -13.82 -28.50 -9.92
C VAL A 206 -14.46 -29.80 -10.42
N SER A 207 -13.69 -30.89 -10.46
CA SER A 207 -14.19 -32.20 -10.91
C SER A 207 -15.29 -32.75 -10.00
N PHE A 208 -15.24 -32.49 -8.69
CA PHE A 208 -16.31 -32.80 -7.75
C PHE A 208 -17.58 -32.00 -8.05
N PHE A 209 -17.50 -30.68 -8.23
CA PHE A 209 -18.68 -29.87 -8.56
C PHE A 209 -19.31 -30.23 -9.91
N GLN A 210 -18.50 -30.60 -10.92
CA GLN A 210 -18.98 -31.11 -12.21
C GLN A 210 -19.77 -32.43 -12.10
N GLN A 211 -19.56 -33.22 -11.05
CA GLN A 211 -20.36 -34.41 -10.74
C GLN A 211 -21.55 -34.09 -9.83
N ALA A 212 -21.36 -33.19 -8.86
CA ALA A 212 -22.37 -32.84 -7.87
C ALA A 212 -23.55 -32.07 -8.44
N PHE A 213 -23.34 -31.06 -9.30
CA PHE A 213 -24.43 -30.22 -9.78
C PHE A 213 -25.48 -31.03 -10.58
N PRO A 214 -25.11 -31.86 -11.59
CA PRO A 214 -26.10 -32.68 -12.31
C PRO A 214 -26.89 -33.65 -11.42
N PHE A 215 -26.25 -34.19 -10.37
CA PHE A 215 -26.92 -35.04 -9.37
C PHE A 215 -27.97 -34.26 -8.57
N LEU A 216 -27.61 -33.09 -8.04
CA LEU A 216 -28.49 -32.26 -7.22
C LEU A 216 -29.61 -31.59 -8.05
N ASP A 217 -29.33 -31.25 -9.31
CA ASP A 217 -30.33 -30.75 -10.27
C ASP A 217 -31.35 -31.85 -10.61
N GLY A 218 -30.89 -33.10 -10.80
CA GLY A 218 -31.75 -34.27 -11.03
C GLY A 218 -32.55 -34.75 -9.79
N ALA A 219 -32.03 -34.54 -8.57
CA ALA A 219 -32.68 -35.00 -7.34
C ALA A 219 -33.96 -34.20 -7.01
N SER A 220 -35.14 -34.78 -7.22
CA SER A 220 -36.45 -34.14 -6.98
C SER A 220 -36.76 -33.83 -5.51
N TYR A 221 -35.97 -34.37 -4.59
CA TYR A 221 -36.03 -34.12 -3.15
C TYR A 221 -35.04 -33.04 -2.66
N VAL A 222 -34.18 -32.52 -3.55
CA VAL A 222 -33.31 -31.37 -3.27
C VAL A 222 -33.97 -30.10 -3.82
N GLN A 223 -34.23 -29.15 -2.93
CA GLN A 223 -34.87 -27.88 -3.25
C GLN A 223 -33.87 -26.80 -3.67
N LEU A 224 -32.77 -26.66 -2.92
CA LEU A 224 -31.70 -25.68 -3.14
C LEU A 224 -30.37 -26.27 -2.68
N TYR A 225 -29.26 -25.84 -3.29
CA TYR A 225 -27.92 -26.20 -2.83
C TYR A 225 -26.90 -25.09 -3.04
N PHE A 226 -25.95 -25.00 -2.10
CA PHE A 226 -25.02 -23.90 -1.91
C PHE A 226 -23.60 -24.48 -1.75
N PRO A 227 -22.74 -24.42 -2.78
CA PRO A 227 -21.45 -25.09 -2.73
C PRO A 227 -20.42 -24.23 -1.98
N PHE A 228 -19.80 -24.81 -0.95
CA PHE A 228 -18.89 -24.09 -0.07
C PHE A 228 -17.51 -23.92 -0.74
N VAL A 229 -16.89 -22.75 -0.57
CA VAL A 229 -15.72 -22.29 -1.36
C VAL A 229 -16.00 -22.15 -2.87
N ALA A 230 -17.25 -22.29 -3.35
CA ALA A 230 -17.63 -21.93 -4.72
C ALA A 230 -18.01 -20.44 -4.88
N THR A 231 -17.52 -19.58 -4.00
CA THR A 231 -17.42 -18.12 -4.21
C THR A 231 -16.14 -17.71 -4.94
N SER A 232 -15.37 -18.66 -5.50
CA SER A 232 -14.12 -18.34 -6.20
C SER A 232 -14.38 -17.80 -7.62
N PRO A 233 -13.84 -16.60 -7.97
CA PRO A 233 -13.93 -16.09 -9.34
C PRO A 233 -13.27 -17.03 -10.34
N SER A 234 -12.29 -17.83 -9.91
CA SER A 234 -11.57 -18.78 -10.74
C SER A 234 -12.38 -20.02 -11.14
N LEU A 235 -13.49 -20.35 -10.43
CA LEU A 235 -14.45 -21.36 -10.88
C LEU A 235 -15.41 -20.81 -11.95
N PHE A 236 -15.71 -19.51 -11.89
CA PHE A 236 -16.38 -18.76 -12.97
C PHE A 236 -15.45 -18.71 -14.19
N GLN A 237 -14.26 -18.13 -14.02
CA GLN A 237 -13.25 -17.82 -15.05
C GLN A 237 -12.71 -19.04 -15.83
N ALA A 238 -12.85 -20.25 -15.26
CA ALA A 238 -12.46 -21.50 -15.92
C ALA A 238 -13.58 -22.15 -16.76
N ASN A 239 -14.84 -21.70 -16.60
CA ASN A 239 -16.01 -22.23 -17.32
C ASN A 239 -16.65 -21.17 -18.24
N ASP A 240 -16.67 -19.90 -17.84
CA ASP A 240 -16.83 -18.74 -18.73
C ASP A 240 -15.89 -17.60 -18.30
N ALA A 241 -15.00 -17.21 -19.21
CA ALA A 241 -14.02 -16.15 -18.98
C ALA A 241 -14.62 -14.72 -19.01
N ALA A 242 -15.84 -14.54 -19.54
CA ALA A 242 -16.48 -13.23 -19.63
C ALA A 242 -17.08 -12.75 -18.29
N GLY A 243 -17.75 -13.64 -17.56
CA GLY A 243 -18.45 -13.31 -16.31
C GLY A 243 -17.56 -13.09 -15.08
N ALA A 244 -16.26 -13.41 -15.13
CA ALA A 244 -15.38 -13.37 -13.95
C ALA A 244 -14.82 -11.97 -13.59
N SER A 245 -15.23 -10.93 -14.31
CA SER A 245 -14.68 -9.57 -14.22
C SER A 245 -15.30 -8.71 -13.11
N SER A 246 -16.11 -9.32 -12.25
CA SER A 246 -17.09 -8.63 -11.42
C SER A 246 -17.30 -9.31 -10.06
N LEU A 247 -16.26 -9.96 -9.51
CA LEU A 247 -16.43 -10.82 -8.33
C LEU A 247 -15.29 -10.73 -7.31
N GLU A 248 -14.80 -9.52 -7.11
CA GLU A 248 -13.63 -9.22 -6.28
C GLU A 248 -14.08 -8.63 -4.92
N PHE A 249 -14.19 -9.43 -3.84
CA PHE A 249 -13.95 -9.07 -2.41
C PHE A 249 -14.46 -10.10 -1.36
N GLY A 250 -13.69 -11.19 -1.18
CA GLY A 250 -13.56 -11.87 0.12
C GLY A 250 -14.54 -13.01 0.47
N MET A 251 -14.03 -13.97 1.24
CA MET A 251 -14.75 -14.86 2.18
C MET A 251 -13.71 -15.66 2.98
N THR A 252 -13.76 -15.69 4.31
CA THR A 252 -12.79 -16.47 5.12
C THR A 252 -13.42 -17.21 6.29
N SER A 253 -13.43 -18.54 6.21
CA SER A 253 -13.44 -19.43 7.39
C SER A 253 -12.91 -20.80 6.99
N SER A 254 -11.90 -21.30 7.71
CA SER A 254 -11.48 -22.70 7.65
C SER A 254 -11.29 -23.20 9.07
N LYS A 255 -12.29 -23.89 9.61
CA LYS A 255 -12.16 -24.63 10.86
C LYS A 255 -11.11 -25.73 10.67
N SER A 256 -10.04 -25.71 11.45
CA SER A 256 -9.18 -26.88 11.69
C SER A 256 -9.36 -27.33 13.13
N SER A 257 -9.56 -28.64 13.31
CA SER A 257 -9.95 -29.23 14.59
C SER A 257 -8.75 -29.63 15.45
N MET A 258 -8.91 -29.52 16.76
CA MET A 258 -8.10 -30.25 17.74
C MET A 258 -9.01 -30.97 18.72
N SER A 259 -8.65 -32.20 19.05
CA SER A 259 -9.40 -33.10 19.93
C SER A 259 -9.18 -32.78 21.41
N ALA A 260 -10.17 -33.11 22.25
CA ALA A 260 -10.12 -32.87 23.69
C ALA A 260 -10.55 -34.11 24.50
N ILE A 261 -9.68 -34.56 25.40
CA ILE A 261 -10.01 -35.38 26.59
C ILE A 261 -9.00 -35.05 27.71
N PRO A 262 -9.34 -35.16 29.01
CA PRO A 262 -9.84 -33.96 29.67
C PRO A 262 -9.26 -33.65 31.07
N GLY A 263 -9.50 -32.40 31.52
CA GLY A 263 -10.08 -32.16 32.85
C GLY A 263 -9.22 -31.48 33.92
N LYS A 264 -9.57 -30.22 34.25
CA LYS A 264 -9.93 -29.78 35.62
C LYS A 264 -10.47 -28.34 35.69
N ARG A 265 -11.67 -28.22 36.25
CA ARG A 265 -12.27 -27.09 37.01
C ARG A 265 -11.79 -25.64 36.76
N THR A 266 -12.70 -24.88 36.14
CA THR A 266 -13.14 -23.52 36.55
C THR A 266 -12.09 -22.41 36.74
N ALA A 267 -11.94 -21.59 35.70
CA ALA A 267 -11.74 -20.14 35.81
C ALA A 267 -12.55 -19.46 34.68
N LEU A 268 -12.84 -18.17 34.80
CA LEU A 268 -13.47 -17.38 33.73
C LEU A 268 -12.47 -17.24 32.57
N THR A 269 -12.80 -17.77 31.38
CA THR A 269 -11.92 -17.69 30.20
C THR A 269 -12.21 -16.44 29.39
N ALA A 270 -11.24 -15.53 29.31
CA ALA A 270 -11.19 -14.50 28.28
C ALA A 270 -11.03 -15.11 26.88
N GLU A 271 -11.24 -14.30 25.83
CA GLU A 271 -10.83 -14.69 24.47
C GLU A 271 -9.32 -14.99 24.42
N PRO A 272 -8.86 -15.93 23.57
CA PRO A 272 -7.43 -16.16 23.38
C PRO A 272 -6.74 -14.89 22.83
N PRO A 273 -5.53 -14.55 23.32
CA PRO A 273 -4.85 -13.32 22.92
C PRO A 273 -4.55 -13.30 21.42
N ARG A 274 -4.72 -12.13 20.78
CA ARG A 274 -4.48 -11.99 19.35
C ARG A 274 -2.98 -11.87 19.10
N GLU A 275 -2.39 -12.89 18.48
CA GLU A 275 -0.95 -12.95 18.18
C GLU A 275 -0.66 -12.81 16.69
N TYR A 276 0.32 -11.95 16.35
CA TYR A 276 0.82 -11.75 14.99
C TYR A 276 2.33 -11.93 14.96
N LEU A 277 2.83 -12.67 13.97
CA LEU A 277 4.25 -13.01 13.82
C LEU A 277 4.78 -12.55 12.46
N VAL A 278 6.01 -12.04 12.44
CA VAL A 278 6.74 -11.74 11.20
C VAL A 278 8.25 -11.94 11.38
N SER A 279 8.89 -12.48 10.35
CA SER A 279 10.35 -12.54 10.24
C SER A 279 10.88 -11.29 9.54
N VAL A 280 11.84 -10.62 10.17
CA VAL A 280 12.45 -9.36 9.72
C VAL A 280 13.97 -9.40 9.94
N GLU A 281 14.69 -8.41 9.43
CA GLU A 281 16.04 -8.10 9.92
C GLU A 281 15.97 -6.90 10.89
N LEU A 282 16.51 -7.04 12.10
CA LEU A 282 16.71 -5.96 13.05
C LEU A 282 18.10 -5.33 12.84
N TYR A 283 18.18 -4.00 12.77
CA TYR A 283 19.46 -3.29 12.84
C TYR A 283 19.96 -3.22 14.29
N VAL A 284 21.09 -3.86 14.57
CA VAL A 284 21.74 -3.87 15.90
C VAL A 284 23.04 -3.06 15.87
N PRO A 285 23.13 -1.90 16.55
CA PRO A 285 24.38 -1.15 16.68
C PRO A 285 25.49 -1.98 17.32
N ASN A 286 26.77 -1.77 16.94
CA ASN A 286 27.88 -2.59 17.46
C ASN A 286 27.99 -2.60 18.99
N ALA A 287 27.63 -1.50 19.67
CA ALA A 287 27.62 -1.43 21.14
C ALA A 287 26.65 -2.46 21.76
N ALA A 288 25.40 -2.51 21.27
CA ALA A 288 24.42 -3.52 21.65
C ALA A 288 24.84 -4.94 21.19
N GLY A 289 25.45 -5.05 20.02
CA GLY A 289 25.93 -6.30 19.43
C GLY A 289 27.00 -7.03 20.27
N SER A 290 27.69 -6.33 21.17
CA SER A 290 28.62 -6.93 22.15
C SER A 290 27.91 -7.77 23.21
N ALA A 291 26.74 -7.33 23.68
CA ALA A 291 25.99 -7.98 24.76
C ALA A 291 25.32 -9.29 24.31
N LEU A 292 25.07 -9.44 23.00
CA LEU A 292 24.41 -10.61 22.41
C LEU A 292 25.35 -11.79 22.09
N ARG A 293 26.50 -11.90 22.75
CA ARG A 293 27.45 -13.01 22.56
C ARG A 293 27.21 -14.10 23.60
N LYS A 294 26.85 -15.31 23.15
CA LYS A 294 26.73 -16.49 24.02
C LYS A 294 28.06 -16.75 24.77
N PRO A 295 28.03 -17.10 26.07
CA PRO A 295 29.23 -17.40 26.84
C PRO A 295 29.94 -18.66 26.28
N PRO A 296 31.28 -18.75 26.37
CA PRO A 296 32.03 -19.87 25.81
C PRO A 296 31.75 -21.17 26.57
N VAL A 297 31.28 -22.20 25.86
CA VAL A 297 31.04 -23.54 26.42
C VAL A 297 32.38 -24.16 26.86
N PRO A 298 32.51 -24.62 28.12
CA PRO A 298 33.76 -25.24 28.58
C PRO A 298 33.98 -26.59 27.90
N ARG A 299 35.13 -26.73 27.21
CA ARG A 299 35.53 -27.98 26.56
C ARG A 299 35.77 -29.09 27.60
N ARG A 300 34.92 -30.11 27.64
CA ARG A 300 35.28 -31.38 28.32
C ARG A 300 36.33 -32.13 27.49
N LYS A 301 37.31 -32.73 28.18
CA LYS A 301 38.27 -33.67 27.57
C LYS A 301 37.52 -34.94 27.15
N GLY A 302 37.96 -35.55 26.05
CA GLY A 302 37.26 -36.66 25.42
C GLY A 302 37.61 -38.03 26.01
N GLU A 303 37.10 -39.07 25.35
CA GLU A 303 37.62 -40.44 25.47
C GLU A 303 37.53 -41.16 24.11
N ASN A 304 38.16 -42.33 23.99
CA ASN A 304 38.65 -42.86 22.72
C ASN A 304 38.28 -44.35 22.55
N LYS A 305 37.73 -44.78 21.41
CA LYS A 305 37.76 -46.20 20.95
C LYS A 305 37.42 -46.38 19.46
N LYS A 306 37.74 -47.57 18.92
CA LYS A 306 37.88 -47.88 17.48
C LYS A 306 36.98 -49.03 17.02
N SER A 307 36.52 -48.99 15.76
CA SER A 307 36.35 -50.13 14.82
C SER A 307 35.88 -49.58 13.45
N THR A 308 36.42 -49.84 12.24
CA THR A 308 36.71 -51.11 11.49
C THR A 308 35.46 -51.95 11.20
N THR A 309 35.01 -52.25 9.96
CA THR A 309 35.52 -51.94 8.57
C THR A 309 34.32 -52.08 7.53
N PRO A 310 34.46 -52.07 6.17
CA PRO A 310 33.37 -51.70 5.22
C PRO A 310 32.57 -52.89 4.62
N PRO A 311 31.66 -52.67 3.64
CA PRO A 311 32.03 -52.94 2.23
C PRO A 311 31.34 -52.11 1.09
N ILE A 312 31.92 -52.16 -0.13
CA ILE A 312 31.30 -52.26 -1.49
C ILE A 312 30.10 -51.33 -1.80
N SER A 313 30.15 -50.25 -2.61
CA SER A 313 30.67 -49.95 -3.98
C SER A 313 29.64 -50.03 -5.12
N GLY A 314 29.36 -48.89 -5.76
CA GLY A 314 28.59 -48.73 -7.00
C GLY A 314 28.99 -47.43 -7.73
N ARG A 315 28.87 -47.38 -9.06
CA ARG A 315 29.28 -46.24 -9.94
C ARG A 315 28.02 -45.55 -10.53
N PRO A 316 28.11 -44.42 -11.27
CA PRO A 316 29.28 -43.60 -11.62
C PRO A 316 29.12 -42.09 -11.31
N TRP A 317 30.14 -41.34 -11.75
CA TRP A 317 30.29 -39.88 -11.72
C TRP A 317 29.16 -39.12 -12.44
N ASP A 318 28.86 -37.91 -11.95
CA ASP A 318 28.22 -36.84 -12.72
C ASP A 318 28.85 -35.49 -12.35
N GLU A 319 29.59 -34.88 -13.28
CA GLU A 319 30.34 -33.64 -13.06
C GLU A 319 29.54 -32.40 -13.49
N ASN A 320 28.47 -32.04 -12.78
CA ASN A 320 27.95 -30.66 -12.86
C ASN A 320 27.07 -30.20 -11.68
N GLN A 321 27.71 -29.82 -10.56
CA GLN A 321 27.11 -28.80 -9.67
C GLN A 321 28.13 -28.09 -8.77
N LYS A 322 28.97 -27.22 -9.37
CA LYS A 322 29.57 -26.11 -8.61
C LYS A 322 28.45 -25.15 -8.22
N LYS A 323 27.82 -25.38 -7.07
CA LYS A 323 26.94 -24.41 -6.42
C LYS A 323 27.76 -23.16 -6.10
N VAL A 324 27.69 -22.17 -7.00
CA VAL A 324 28.22 -20.82 -6.77
C VAL A 324 27.43 -20.27 -5.59
N LYS A 325 28.02 -20.36 -4.39
CA LYS A 325 27.45 -19.80 -3.18
C LYS A 325 27.65 -18.30 -3.25
N GLU A 326 26.73 -17.63 -3.95
CA GLU A 326 26.70 -16.18 -4.08
C GLU A 326 26.72 -15.55 -2.69
N LYS A 327 27.88 -15.02 -2.33
CA LYS A 327 28.00 -14.12 -1.19
C LYS A 327 27.52 -12.76 -1.70
N PRO A 328 26.49 -12.12 -1.11
CA PRO A 328 26.09 -10.76 -1.45
C PRO A 328 27.21 -9.77 -1.04
N SER A 329 28.22 -9.64 -1.91
CA SER A 329 29.49 -8.95 -1.65
C SER A 329 29.42 -7.42 -1.77
N TRP A 330 28.21 -6.86 -1.87
CA TRP A 330 27.98 -5.41 -1.86
C TRP A 330 27.85 -4.81 -0.45
N MET A 331 27.62 -5.64 0.59
CA MET A 331 27.57 -5.18 1.99
C MET A 331 28.87 -4.55 2.52
N SER A 332 30.00 -4.63 1.78
CA SER A 332 31.27 -4.03 2.21
C SER A 332 31.36 -2.52 2.02
N LEU A 333 30.42 -1.88 1.30
CA LEU A 333 30.38 -0.41 1.18
C LEU A 333 29.91 0.29 2.47
N ALA A 334 29.26 -0.43 3.39
CA ALA A 334 28.81 0.09 4.69
C ALA A 334 29.92 0.21 5.75
N ARG A 335 31.20 0.21 5.36
CA ARG A 335 32.35 0.49 6.25
C ARG A 335 32.70 1.98 6.26
N SER A 336 31.71 2.79 6.62
CA SER A 336 31.78 4.21 6.95
C SER A 336 31.19 4.36 8.36
N SER A 337 31.78 5.20 9.22
CA SER A 337 31.41 5.26 10.66
C SER A 337 30.65 6.55 10.99
N THR A 338 29.65 6.53 11.88
CA THR A 338 29.91 6.58 13.33
C THR A 338 29.12 5.54 14.14
N ARG A 339 28.05 4.97 13.57
CA ARG A 339 27.36 3.78 14.07
C ARG A 339 27.55 2.63 13.08
N ALA A 340 28.69 1.94 13.20
CA ALA A 340 28.81 0.61 12.64
C ALA A 340 27.84 -0.32 13.40
N GLY A 341 27.06 -1.11 12.67
CA GLY A 341 26.04 -2.01 13.21
C GLY A 341 25.70 -3.11 12.20
N SER A 342 25.11 -4.19 12.69
CA SER A 342 24.76 -5.37 11.90
C SER A 342 23.25 -5.53 11.80
N TRP A 343 22.73 -5.68 10.59
CA TRP A 343 21.45 -6.34 10.39
C TRP A 343 21.55 -7.80 10.88
N ARG A 344 20.54 -8.27 11.61
CA ARG A 344 20.44 -9.66 12.09
C ARG A 344 19.01 -10.20 11.89
N PRO A 345 18.82 -11.49 11.59
CA PRO A 345 17.51 -12.11 11.61
C PRO A 345 16.83 -11.95 12.97
N ALA A 346 15.57 -11.53 12.94
CA ALA A 346 14.73 -11.36 14.11
C ALA A 346 13.27 -11.73 13.80
N THR A 347 12.55 -12.15 14.84
CA THR A 347 11.11 -12.42 14.80
C THR A 347 10.40 -11.40 15.67
N CYS A 348 9.47 -10.64 15.09
CA CYS A 348 8.59 -9.78 15.85
C CYS A 348 7.29 -10.53 16.16
N LYS A 349 6.95 -10.62 17.45
CA LYS A 349 5.66 -11.11 17.95
C LYS A 349 4.87 -9.94 18.53
N LEU A 350 3.78 -9.57 17.87
CA LEU A 350 2.79 -8.65 18.43
C LEU A 350 1.73 -9.47 19.17
N SER A 351 1.43 -9.11 20.42
CA SER A 351 0.41 -9.77 21.24
C SER A 351 -0.53 -8.73 21.87
N ASP A 352 -1.83 -9.01 21.82
CA ASP A 352 -2.89 -8.16 22.38
C ASP A 352 -3.54 -8.87 23.59
N GLU A 353 -3.30 -8.32 24.78
CA GLU A 353 -3.81 -8.79 26.08
C GLU A 353 -4.37 -7.58 26.84
N ASP A 354 -5.63 -7.62 27.30
CA ASP A 354 -6.27 -6.57 28.12
C ASP A 354 -6.06 -5.12 27.64
N ASN A 355 -6.19 -4.88 26.33
CA ASN A 355 -5.93 -3.58 25.66
C ASN A 355 -4.46 -3.09 25.73
N ARG A 356 -3.52 -3.93 26.16
CA ARG A 356 -2.08 -3.63 26.30
C ARG A 356 -1.29 -4.32 25.19
N CYS A 357 -1.37 -3.81 23.97
CA CYS A 357 -0.61 -4.36 22.85
C CYS A 357 0.91 -4.27 23.08
N LEU A 358 1.60 -5.41 23.00
CA LEU A 358 3.05 -5.59 23.19
C LEU A 358 3.70 -6.08 21.89
N CYS A 359 4.81 -5.46 21.47
CA CYS A 359 5.65 -6.00 20.40
C CYS A 359 6.96 -6.54 20.98
N ASN A 360 7.12 -7.86 21.00
CA ASN A 360 8.30 -8.57 21.47
C ASN A 360 9.23 -8.90 20.30
N ILE A 361 10.48 -8.47 20.36
CA ILE A 361 11.47 -8.62 19.28
C ILE A 361 12.51 -9.66 19.70
N TYR A 362 12.51 -10.82 19.05
CA TYR A 362 13.45 -11.92 19.32
C TYR A 362 14.55 -11.95 18.25
N VAL A 363 15.81 -11.85 18.66
CA VAL A 363 16.98 -11.97 17.77
C VAL A 363 17.52 -13.40 17.81
N ASP A 364 18.03 -13.90 16.69
CA ASP A 364 18.54 -15.27 16.56
C ASP A 364 17.51 -16.32 17.03
N GLU A 365 16.23 -16.08 16.70
CA GLU A 365 14.99 -16.83 17.01
C GLU A 365 14.67 -17.05 18.51
N THR A 366 15.62 -16.80 19.41
CA THR A 366 15.60 -17.34 20.79
C THR A 366 15.95 -16.31 21.86
N ILE A 367 16.49 -15.15 21.48
CA ILE A 367 16.95 -14.12 22.43
C ILE A 367 15.99 -12.93 22.36
N LEU A 368 15.12 -12.77 23.36
CA LEU A 368 14.32 -11.55 23.50
C LEU A 368 15.26 -10.35 23.66
N TYR A 369 15.28 -9.48 22.65
CA TYR A 369 16.15 -8.30 22.60
C TYR A 369 15.47 -7.11 23.28
N GLN A 370 14.19 -6.90 22.97
CA GLN A 370 13.41 -5.77 23.49
C GLN A 370 11.90 -6.03 23.35
N THR A 371 11.13 -5.51 24.30
CA THR A 371 9.67 -5.39 24.26
C THR A 371 9.30 -3.92 24.09
N VAL A 372 8.37 -3.62 23.19
CA VAL A 372 7.84 -2.28 22.94
C VAL A 372 6.37 -2.21 23.32
N TYR A 373 5.99 -1.22 24.12
CA TYR A 373 4.60 -0.98 24.53
C TYR A 373 3.89 -0.16 23.44
N VAL A 374 3.36 -0.84 22.41
CA VAL A 374 2.79 -0.19 21.21
C VAL A 374 1.62 0.73 21.58
N HIS A 375 0.78 0.31 22.53
CA HIS A 375 -0.31 1.10 23.14
C HIS A 375 0.14 2.37 23.89
N ALA A 376 1.45 2.56 24.10
CA ALA A 376 2.02 3.77 24.68
C ALA A 376 2.67 4.71 23.64
N LEU A 377 2.81 4.28 22.38
CA LEU A 377 3.37 5.06 21.27
C LEU A 377 2.31 5.94 20.58
N ASN A 378 2.77 6.93 19.81
CA ASN A 378 1.93 7.72 18.89
C ASN A 378 2.07 7.21 17.43
N HIS A 379 1.20 7.63 16.50
CA HIS A 379 1.36 7.29 15.07
C HIS A 379 2.67 7.86 14.48
N THR A 380 3.06 9.05 14.93
CA THR A 380 4.34 9.73 14.63
C THR A 380 5.58 9.02 15.21
N ASP A 381 5.42 8.12 16.18
CA ASP A 381 6.50 7.25 16.68
C ASP A 381 6.72 6.01 15.80
N ILE A 382 5.84 5.74 14.83
CA ILE A 382 5.91 4.57 13.94
C ILE A 382 5.91 5.07 12.49
N ARG A 383 7.10 5.16 11.88
CA ARG A 383 7.33 5.78 10.56
C ARG A 383 8.15 4.88 9.66
N GLN A 384 7.97 4.95 8.34
CA GLN A 384 8.99 4.40 7.43
C GLN A 384 10.28 5.20 7.59
N ALA A 385 11.43 4.50 7.66
CA ALA A 385 12.74 5.12 7.72
C ALA A 385 13.19 5.51 6.30
N ASP A 386 13.75 6.71 6.14
CA ASP A 386 14.22 7.12 4.82
C ASP A 386 15.34 6.20 4.31
N SER A 387 15.27 5.88 3.01
CA SER A 387 16.15 4.88 2.40
C SER A 387 17.64 5.27 2.43
N SER A 388 17.96 6.56 2.58
CA SER A 388 19.34 7.04 2.69
C SER A 388 20.07 6.57 3.96
N LEU A 389 19.35 6.32 5.05
CA LEU A 389 19.93 5.93 6.35
C LEU A 389 20.68 4.59 6.28
N PHE A 390 20.21 3.67 5.44
CA PHE A 390 20.71 2.30 5.36
C PHE A 390 20.99 1.81 3.92
N LEU A 391 20.69 2.63 2.90
CA LEU A 391 20.64 2.24 1.48
C LEU A 391 19.76 0.99 1.25
N ARG A 392 18.65 0.91 1.98
CA ARG A 392 17.64 -0.15 1.93
C ARG A 392 16.24 0.46 1.83
N LYS A 393 15.34 -0.24 1.18
CA LYS A 393 13.90 0.06 1.12
C LYS A 393 13.19 -0.79 2.18
N ASN A 394 11.89 -0.57 2.42
CA ASN A 394 11.07 -1.39 3.34
C ASN A 394 11.61 -1.44 4.79
N CYS A 395 12.20 -0.34 5.26
CA CYS A 395 12.63 -0.16 6.65
C CYS A 395 11.57 0.61 7.45
N LEU A 396 11.16 0.07 8.60
CA LEU A 396 10.28 0.72 9.56
C LEU A 396 11.10 1.17 10.78
N GLY A 397 10.99 2.46 11.13
CA GLY A 397 11.55 3.05 12.34
C GLY A 397 10.49 3.13 13.45
N ILE A 398 10.81 2.56 14.61
CA ILE A 398 10.01 2.67 15.83
C ILE A 398 10.80 3.52 16.83
N TYR A 399 10.29 4.72 17.07
CA TYR A 399 10.82 5.70 18.01
C TYR A 399 10.14 5.47 19.37
N SER A 400 10.86 5.69 20.47
CA SER A 400 10.30 5.48 21.82
C SER A 400 11.16 6.14 22.90
N ALA A 401 10.49 6.90 23.76
CA ALA A 401 11.04 7.51 24.97
C ALA A 401 11.20 6.50 26.12
N GLY A 402 11.76 6.98 27.23
CA GLY A 402 11.87 6.18 28.47
C GLY A 402 10.50 5.69 28.95
N GLY A 403 10.43 4.43 29.37
CA GLY A 403 9.20 3.79 29.84
C GLY A 403 8.30 3.20 28.74
N GLN A 404 8.40 3.63 27.48
CA GLN A 404 7.66 3.03 26.35
C GLN A 404 8.25 1.67 25.86
N ARG A 405 9.32 1.18 26.51
CA ARG A 405 10.04 -0.04 26.13
C ARG A 405 10.77 -0.69 27.30
N TRP A 406 10.97 -2.00 27.23
CA TRP A 406 11.67 -2.82 28.23
C TRP A 406 12.72 -3.70 27.55
N GLY A 407 13.95 -3.76 28.08
CA GLY A 407 15.06 -4.52 27.50
C GLY A 407 16.42 -3.81 27.60
N SER A 408 17.20 -3.91 26.53
CA SER A 408 18.60 -3.42 26.44
C SER A 408 18.80 -1.94 26.84
N PRO A 409 19.90 -1.58 27.57
CA PRO A 409 20.10 -0.24 28.14
C PRO A 409 20.40 0.89 27.14
N HIS A 410 20.42 0.63 25.83
CA HIS A 410 20.48 1.66 24.78
C HIS A 410 19.07 2.22 24.53
N ALA A 411 18.56 3.00 25.49
CA ALA A 411 17.14 2.99 25.82
C ALA A 411 16.28 4.27 25.59
N THR A 412 16.61 5.41 24.98
CA THR A 412 17.52 5.84 23.89
C THR A 412 17.14 5.45 22.45
N ASP A 413 17.96 4.70 21.73
CA ASP A 413 17.99 4.73 20.25
C ASP A 413 16.70 4.21 19.55
N PRO A 414 16.33 4.74 18.36
CA PRO A 414 15.24 4.17 17.57
C PRO A 414 15.54 2.75 17.10
N LEU A 415 14.50 1.92 17.02
CA LEU A 415 14.56 0.57 16.48
C LEU A 415 14.27 0.61 14.97
N TYR A 416 15.06 -0.11 14.17
CA TYR A 416 14.85 -0.20 12.72
C TYR A 416 14.68 -1.66 12.31
N LEU A 417 13.52 -1.97 11.72
CA LEU A 417 13.12 -3.27 11.23
C LEU A 417 13.09 -3.25 9.69
N HIS A 418 13.72 -4.20 9.03
CA HIS A 418 13.72 -4.36 7.58
C HIS A 418 12.88 -5.58 7.18
N PHE A 419 11.89 -5.35 6.32
CA PHE A 419 10.96 -6.37 5.83
C PHE A 419 11.40 -6.92 4.46
N SER A 420 10.96 -8.13 4.14
CA SER A 420 11.18 -8.79 2.84
C SER A 420 10.73 -7.95 1.64
N ASP A 421 9.60 -7.26 1.80
CA ASP A 421 8.86 -6.65 0.71
C ASP A 421 8.00 -5.46 1.21
N THR A 422 7.49 -4.68 0.26
CA THR A 422 6.71 -3.47 0.53
C THR A 422 5.37 -3.79 1.19
N ASN A 423 4.73 -4.91 0.84
CA ASN A 423 3.43 -5.30 1.40
C ASN A 423 3.54 -5.68 2.86
N ALA A 424 4.56 -6.47 3.25
CA ALA A 424 4.83 -6.80 4.64
C ALA A 424 5.11 -5.55 5.48
N CYS A 425 5.96 -4.63 4.98
CA CYS A 425 6.25 -3.36 5.63
C CYS A 425 5.00 -2.48 5.80
N ASN A 426 4.19 -2.31 4.75
CA ASN A 426 2.96 -1.52 4.79
C ASN A 426 1.91 -2.14 5.72
N THR A 427 1.75 -3.46 5.67
CA THR A 427 0.80 -4.23 6.49
C THR A 427 1.14 -4.11 7.99
N TRP A 428 2.42 -4.19 8.35
CA TRP A 428 2.87 -4.00 9.74
C TRP A 428 2.84 -2.53 10.20
N LEU A 429 3.08 -1.56 9.31
CA LEU A 429 2.87 -0.14 9.60
C LEU A 429 1.41 0.15 9.97
N ALA A 430 0.45 -0.37 9.21
CA ALA A 430 -0.98 -0.22 9.50
C ALA A 430 -1.38 -0.95 10.80
N LEU A 431 -0.92 -2.20 10.99
CA LEU A 431 -1.17 -2.98 12.20
C LEU A 431 -0.69 -2.27 13.46
N LEU A 432 0.59 -1.86 13.50
CA LEU A 432 1.18 -1.18 14.66
C LEU A 432 0.51 0.16 14.93
N ARG A 433 0.13 0.93 13.90
CA ARG A 433 -0.65 2.16 14.07
C ARG A 433 -2.06 1.89 14.62
N SER A 434 -2.73 0.80 14.25
CA SER A 434 -4.04 0.42 14.83
C SER A 434 -4.01 0.08 16.33
N TYR A 435 -2.82 0.04 16.92
CA TYR A 435 -2.57 -0.14 18.35
C TYR A 435 -1.88 1.06 19.02
N ALA A 436 -1.48 2.07 18.25
CA ALA A 436 -0.84 3.29 18.75
C ALA A 436 -1.85 4.44 18.84
N LYS A 437 -1.45 5.55 19.46
CA LYS A 437 -2.30 6.73 19.66
C LYS A 437 -2.20 7.68 18.46
N PRO A 438 -3.31 8.01 17.77
CA PRO A 438 -3.29 9.05 16.75
C PRO A 438 -3.22 10.45 17.38
N GLU A 439 -2.63 11.40 16.65
CA GLU A 439 -2.48 12.80 17.07
C GLU A 439 -3.81 13.57 16.96
N LEU A 440 -4.74 13.25 17.86
CA LEU A 440 -6.09 13.82 17.91
C LEU A 440 -6.13 15.21 18.54
N TYR A 441 -7.01 16.04 17.99
CA TYR A 441 -7.45 17.32 18.53
C TYR A 441 -8.97 17.31 18.72
N GLY A 442 -9.43 17.95 19.79
CA GLY A 442 -10.86 18.15 20.07
C GLY A 442 -11.24 17.65 21.46
N ARG A 443 -12.54 17.55 21.70
CA ARG A 443 -13.10 17.17 23.00
C ARG A 443 -13.49 15.70 22.97
N GLN A 444 -12.62 14.78 23.40
CA GLN A 444 -13.03 13.38 23.57
C GLN A 444 -14.21 13.29 24.58
N PRO A 445 -15.22 12.42 24.36
CA PRO A 445 -15.37 11.47 23.24
C PRO A 445 -16.25 11.99 22.07
N ASN A 446 -16.43 13.31 21.91
CA ASN A 446 -17.28 13.88 20.86
C ASN A 446 -16.68 13.72 19.45
N PRO A 447 -17.53 13.60 18.41
CA PRO A 447 -17.09 13.49 17.00
C PRO A 447 -16.53 14.79 16.41
N ASP A 448 -16.62 15.92 17.13
CA ASP A 448 -16.28 17.27 16.67
C ASP A 448 -14.75 17.55 16.59
N GLY A 449 -13.92 16.50 16.57
CA GLY A 449 -12.46 16.60 16.60
C GLY A 449 -11.79 16.79 15.23
N GLY A 450 -10.49 16.53 15.21
CA GLY A 450 -9.63 16.45 14.03
C GLY A 450 -8.31 15.75 14.34
N LEU A 451 -7.44 15.64 13.34
CA LEU A 451 -6.11 15.02 13.39
C LEU A 451 -5.03 16.02 12.97
N TYR A 452 -3.79 15.77 13.40
CA TYR A 452 -2.61 16.53 13.02
C TYR A 452 -1.66 15.71 12.15
N ARG A 453 -1.08 16.33 11.11
CA ARG A 453 0.10 15.80 10.41
C ARG A 453 1.08 16.95 10.13
N ARG A 454 2.34 16.81 10.56
CA ARG A 454 3.47 17.63 10.09
C ARG A 454 4.29 16.85 9.08
N ASN A 455 4.76 17.53 8.04
CA ASN A 455 5.62 16.98 6.99
C ASN A 455 6.74 17.96 6.64
N LEU A 456 7.93 17.44 6.34
CA LEU A 456 9.07 18.22 5.86
C LEU A 456 9.53 17.65 4.52
N GLY A 457 9.45 18.45 3.45
CA GLY A 457 9.92 18.07 2.13
C GLY A 457 10.95 19.05 1.59
N SER A 458 11.94 18.53 0.84
CA SER A 458 12.68 19.33 -0.12
C SER A 458 11.98 19.22 -1.48
N PRO A 459 11.37 20.29 -2.03
CA PRO A 459 10.71 20.22 -3.33
C PRO A 459 11.72 19.89 -4.44
N ARG A 460 11.57 18.72 -5.06
CA ARG A 460 12.40 18.26 -6.18
C ARG A 460 12.47 19.32 -7.27
N GLN A 461 13.68 19.81 -7.55
CA GLN A 461 13.89 20.77 -8.62
C GLN A 461 14.01 20.05 -9.97
N LEU A 462 13.01 20.25 -10.82
CA LEU A 462 13.05 19.91 -12.24
C LEU A 462 13.30 21.20 -13.02
N SER A 463 14.57 21.48 -13.33
CA SER A 463 14.94 22.58 -14.22
C SER A 463 16.30 22.31 -14.88
N GLU A 464 16.29 21.97 -16.16
CA GLU A 464 17.41 22.33 -17.03
C GLU A 464 17.43 23.86 -17.19
N SER A 465 18.61 24.47 -17.07
CA SER A 465 18.90 25.72 -17.78
C SER A 465 20.41 25.84 -17.98
N ILE A 466 20.88 25.56 -19.19
CA ILE A 466 22.20 26.03 -19.62
C ILE A 466 22.11 27.55 -19.73
N SER A 467 22.86 28.25 -18.88
CA SER A 467 22.99 29.70 -18.92
C SER A 467 24.45 30.09 -18.72
N ASN A 468 25.19 30.20 -19.83
CA ASN A 468 26.47 30.89 -19.84
C ASN A 468 26.20 32.39 -19.65
N THR A 469 26.12 32.85 -18.40
CA THR A 469 26.10 34.28 -18.09
C THR A 469 27.52 34.72 -17.78
N THR A 470 28.01 35.68 -18.55
CA THR A 470 29.38 36.22 -18.49
C THR A 470 29.83 36.58 -17.07
N ALA A 471 31.01 36.12 -16.68
CA ALA A 471 31.69 36.63 -15.49
C ALA A 471 31.97 38.12 -15.66
N ASN A 472 31.75 38.89 -14.59
CA ASN A 472 32.18 40.28 -14.49
C ASN A 472 33.30 40.33 -13.44
N PRO A 473 34.58 40.42 -13.84
CA PRO A 473 35.69 40.49 -12.89
C PRO A 473 35.80 41.90 -12.31
N ASP A 474 35.69 42.03 -10.98
CA ASP A 474 36.37 43.05 -10.16
C ASP A 474 35.90 42.97 -8.70
N SER A 475 36.64 42.25 -7.85
CA SER A 475 36.72 42.46 -6.39
C SER A 475 37.67 41.43 -5.75
N ASP A 476 38.97 41.62 -5.97
CA ASP A 476 40.00 40.84 -5.25
C ASP A 476 39.90 41.06 -3.73
N THR A 477 39.69 39.97 -2.98
CA THR A 477 40.45 39.58 -1.76
C THR A 477 39.74 38.45 -1.00
N ARG A 478 39.77 37.24 -1.57
CA ARG A 478 39.70 36.01 -0.77
C ARG A 478 40.96 35.21 -1.04
N GLN A 479 41.64 34.79 0.02
CA GLN A 479 42.83 33.95 -0.12
C GLN A 479 42.40 32.58 -0.64
N GLU A 480 42.77 32.26 -1.89
CA GLU A 480 42.73 30.89 -2.40
C GLU A 480 43.78 30.06 -1.66
N GLY A 481 43.38 29.45 -0.54
CA GLY A 481 44.11 28.29 -0.02
C GLY A 481 43.94 27.13 -0.99
N ASP A 482 44.99 26.31 -1.14
CA ASP A 482 44.99 25.12 -2.00
C ASP A 482 43.67 24.33 -1.85
N PRO A 483 43.02 23.92 -2.95
CA PRO A 483 41.67 23.38 -2.91
C PRO A 483 41.67 21.99 -2.27
N VAL A 484 41.42 21.97 -0.96
CA VAL A 484 41.49 20.80 -0.09
C VAL A 484 40.55 19.70 -0.61
N ASP A 485 41.11 18.51 -0.89
CA ASP A 485 40.33 17.30 -1.17
C ASP A 485 39.45 16.97 0.05
N MET A 486 38.14 17.12 -0.11
CA MET A 486 37.17 16.94 0.96
C MET A 486 36.15 15.86 0.61
N ASP A 487 36.18 14.81 1.41
CA ASP A 487 35.23 13.71 1.44
C ASP A 487 34.08 14.07 2.40
N VAL A 488 33.02 14.71 1.91
CA VAL A 488 31.97 15.32 2.76
C VAL A 488 30.57 14.75 2.56
N PHE A 489 29.81 14.67 3.66
CA PHE A 489 28.39 14.30 3.68
C PHE A 489 27.64 15.06 4.77
N CYS A 490 26.31 15.12 4.65
CA CYS A 490 25.42 15.79 5.58
C CYS A 490 24.49 14.78 6.29
N GLU A 491 24.22 15.01 7.57
CA GLU A 491 23.21 14.31 8.36
C GLU A 491 22.05 15.25 8.70
N ILE A 492 20.81 14.77 8.58
CA ILE A 492 19.59 15.53 8.77
C ILE A 492 18.91 15.06 10.06
N ASN A 493 18.95 15.89 11.09
CA ASN A 493 18.38 15.65 12.42
C ASN A 493 17.13 16.51 12.63
N LEU A 494 16.05 15.91 13.15
CA LEU A 494 14.86 16.61 13.64
C LEU A 494 14.73 16.37 15.13
N ASN A 495 14.70 17.43 15.95
CA ASN A 495 14.78 17.32 17.42
C ASN A 495 15.85 16.30 17.90
N ASN A 496 17.10 16.46 17.42
CA ASN A 496 18.23 15.54 17.66
C ASN A 496 18.07 14.09 17.15
N THR A 497 17.00 13.77 16.40
CA THR A 497 16.74 12.43 15.84
C THR A 497 17.16 12.38 14.37
N LEU A 498 18.12 11.52 14.03
CA LEU A 498 18.59 11.31 12.66
C LEU A 498 17.46 10.75 11.77
N CYS A 499 17.12 11.49 10.72
CA CYS A 499 16.02 11.16 9.79
C CYS A 499 16.49 10.95 8.33
N GLY A 500 17.67 11.45 7.94
CA GLY A 500 18.27 11.20 6.62
C GLY A 500 19.77 11.49 6.59
N ARG A 501 20.48 11.00 5.56
CA ARG A 501 21.91 11.29 5.33
C ARG A 501 22.18 11.45 3.83
N SER A 502 22.98 12.42 3.42
CA SER A 502 23.37 12.58 2.00
C SER A 502 24.42 11.54 1.58
N THR A 503 24.64 11.40 0.27
CA THR A 503 25.81 10.67 -0.24
C THR A 503 27.12 11.38 0.12
N LEU A 504 28.19 10.59 0.23
CA LEU A 504 29.57 11.07 0.37
C LEU A 504 30.05 11.67 -0.96
N LYS A 505 30.25 12.98 -1.00
CA LYS A 505 30.83 13.69 -2.13
C LYS A 505 32.34 13.77 -1.93
N LYS A 506 33.08 13.32 -2.95
CA LYS A 506 34.52 13.56 -3.07
C LYS A 506 34.68 14.80 -3.93
N CYS A 507 35.11 15.92 -3.36
CA CYS A 507 35.17 17.19 -4.09
C CYS A 507 36.43 18.00 -3.79
N ILE A 508 36.90 18.67 -4.83
CA ILE A 508 37.93 19.71 -4.82
C ILE A 508 37.15 21.00 -5.04
N GLY A 509 36.95 21.80 -3.97
CA GLY A 509 36.05 22.96 -3.98
C GLY A 509 34.66 22.66 -3.39
N SER A 510 33.62 23.31 -3.92
CA SER A 510 32.24 23.28 -3.36
C SER A 510 31.49 21.97 -3.69
N PRO A 511 31.00 21.21 -2.70
CA PRO A 511 30.14 20.05 -2.92
C PRO A 511 28.73 20.45 -3.40
N ASP A 512 28.13 19.63 -4.26
CA ASP A 512 26.72 19.75 -4.67
C ASP A 512 25.99 18.40 -4.51
N TRP A 513 24.78 18.44 -3.94
CA TRP A 513 23.93 17.30 -3.63
C TRP A 513 22.54 17.49 -4.27
N HIS A 514 22.33 16.91 -5.46
CA HIS A 514 21.01 16.82 -6.10
C HIS A 514 20.13 15.74 -5.45
N GLU A 515 20.02 15.79 -4.13
CA GLU A 515 19.38 14.80 -3.25
C GLU A 515 18.25 15.49 -2.48
N GLY A 516 17.02 14.97 -2.62
CA GLY A 516 15.82 15.54 -2.01
C GLY A 516 15.20 14.56 -1.03
N PHE A 517 15.02 15.01 0.21
CA PHE A 517 14.43 14.24 1.31
C PHE A 517 12.96 14.63 1.51
N THR A 518 12.09 13.64 1.70
CA THR A 518 10.66 13.85 2.01
C THR A 518 10.31 13.02 3.23
N LEU A 519 10.10 13.69 4.36
CA LEU A 519 9.86 13.10 5.66
C LEU A 519 8.41 13.36 6.08
N THR A 520 7.62 12.29 6.20
CA THR A 520 6.19 12.34 6.51
C THR A 520 5.88 11.89 7.93
N ASP A 521 4.69 12.28 8.40
CA ASP A 521 4.10 11.86 9.68
C ASP A 521 5.03 12.17 10.86
N LEU A 522 5.57 13.39 10.86
CA LEU A 522 6.57 13.81 11.84
C LEU A 522 5.92 14.20 13.17
N PRO A 523 6.54 13.85 14.32
CA PRO A 523 6.11 14.36 15.62
C PRO A 523 6.31 15.89 15.69
N PRO A 524 5.76 16.58 16.69
CA PRO A 524 6.01 18.01 16.90
C PRO A 524 7.51 18.33 16.94
N PHE A 525 7.99 19.03 15.92
CA PHE A 525 9.36 19.50 15.80
C PHE A 525 9.44 21.02 15.76
N ASP A 526 10.46 21.56 16.43
CA ASP A 526 10.75 22.99 16.46
C ASP A 526 12.12 23.28 15.81
N THR A 527 13.00 22.28 15.76
CA THR A 527 14.38 22.42 15.26
C THR A 527 14.74 21.37 14.21
N LEU A 528 15.29 21.87 13.10
CA LEU A 528 16.01 21.11 12.09
C LEU A 528 17.50 21.42 12.26
N GLU A 529 18.31 20.38 12.43
CA GLU A 529 19.76 20.48 12.44
C GLU A 529 20.35 19.67 11.26
N VAL A 530 21.20 20.32 10.47
CA VAL A 530 21.97 19.65 9.40
C VAL A 530 23.44 19.67 9.79
N ILE A 531 24.00 18.50 10.09
CA ILE A 531 25.41 18.35 10.50
C ILE A 531 26.26 18.00 9.28
N VAL A 532 27.34 18.73 9.05
CA VAL A 532 28.30 18.49 7.96
C VAL A 532 29.50 17.70 8.50
N TRP A 533 29.78 16.56 7.88
CA TRP A 533 30.85 15.64 8.26
C TRP A 533 31.89 15.50 7.15
N ASN A 534 33.16 15.38 7.54
CA ASN A 534 34.29 15.05 6.66
C ASN A 534 34.84 13.66 7.00
N GLU A 535 34.72 12.69 6.08
CA GLU A 535 35.21 11.31 6.22
C GLU A 535 36.57 11.12 5.52
N LYS A 536 37.66 11.48 6.22
CA LYS A 536 39.00 11.13 5.76
C LYS A 536 39.19 9.60 5.78
N ARG A 537 39.59 9.02 4.65
CA ARG A 537 39.89 7.58 4.51
C ARG A 537 40.64 7.01 5.73
N LEU A 538 40.08 5.94 6.31
CA LEU A 538 40.58 5.20 7.48
C LEU A 538 40.47 5.91 8.85
N LEU A 539 39.91 7.13 8.93
CA LEU A 539 39.65 7.84 10.18
C LEU A 539 38.14 7.89 10.50
N LYS A 540 37.81 8.15 11.76
CA LYS A 540 36.43 8.49 12.16
C LYS A 540 36.06 9.87 11.57
N PRO A 541 34.86 10.07 10.99
CA PRO A 541 34.48 11.36 10.46
C PRO A 541 34.55 12.49 11.48
N ILE A 542 34.95 13.66 10.98
CA ILE A 542 35.14 14.90 11.73
C ILE A 542 33.94 15.79 11.44
N ASN A 543 33.29 16.30 12.49
CA ASN A 543 32.22 17.28 12.36
C ASN A 543 32.84 18.62 11.92
N LEU A 544 32.49 19.10 10.73
CA LEU A 544 32.92 20.40 10.22
C LEU A 544 32.09 21.53 10.85
N GLY A 545 30.79 21.32 11.01
CA GLY A 545 29.87 22.22 11.72
C GLY A 545 28.42 21.80 11.54
N SER A 546 27.50 22.56 12.13
CA SER A 546 26.06 22.34 11.97
C SER A 546 25.31 23.61 11.58
N ILE A 547 24.25 23.43 10.81
CA ILE A 547 23.23 24.43 10.51
C ILE A 547 22.06 24.13 11.43
N ARG A 548 21.55 25.13 12.18
CA ARG A 548 20.37 24.99 13.04
C ARG A 548 19.28 25.96 12.60
N ILE A 549 18.11 25.41 12.27
CA ILE A 549 16.97 26.16 11.76
C ILE A 549 15.79 25.97 12.72
N SER A 550 15.29 27.06 13.29
CA SER A 550 14.01 27.07 14.01
C SER A 550 12.87 27.09 12.99
N LEU A 551 12.05 26.04 12.97
CA LEU A 551 11.02 25.86 11.96
C LEU A 551 9.68 26.54 12.31
N GLY A 552 9.52 27.07 13.53
CA GLY A 552 8.31 27.77 13.98
C GLY A 552 7.97 29.06 13.20
N ASN A 553 8.91 29.60 12.42
CA ASN A 553 8.72 30.78 11.57
C ASN A 553 8.29 30.45 10.13
N PHE A 554 8.20 29.17 9.75
CA PHE A 554 7.93 28.76 8.37
C PHE A 554 6.43 28.75 8.08
N ARG A 555 6.03 29.43 7.00
CA ARG A 555 4.64 29.46 6.54
C ARG A 555 4.27 28.15 5.86
N ARG A 556 3.07 27.63 6.17
CA ARG A 556 2.59 26.32 5.74
C ARG A 556 2.58 26.16 4.21
N GLY A 557 3.42 25.27 3.71
CA GLY A 557 3.63 24.96 2.30
C GLY A 557 4.37 26.03 1.49
N GLU A 558 4.91 27.07 2.12
CA GLU A 558 5.83 28.00 1.46
C GLU A 558 7.17 27.29 1.20
N VAL A 559 7.78 27.57 0.05
CA VAL A 559 9.07 26.99 -0.33
C VAL A 559 10.16 28.02 -0.05
N VAL A 560 10.95 27.77 0.98
CA VAL A 560 12.12 28.59 1.32
C VAL A 560 13.34 28.02 0.60
N GLU A 561 14.03 28.88 -0.14
CA GLU A 561 15.31 28.56 -0.76
C GLU A 561 16.33 29.64 -0.43
N GLY A 562 17.52 29.25 0.03
CA GLY A 562 18.55 30.21 0.43
C GLY A 562 19.86 29.54 0.84
N TRP A 563 20.86 30.36 1.12
CA TRP A 563 22.12 29.95 1.74
C TRP A 563 21.99 30.00 3.25
N PHE A 564 22.44 28.94 3.93
CA PHE A 564 22.41 28.80 5.38
C PHE A 564 23.83 28.57 5.92
N PRO A 565 24.25 29.32 6.97
CA PRO A 565 25.62 29.24 7.48
C PRO A 565 25.86 27.95 8.27
N VAL A 566 26.96 27.27 7.94
CA VAL A 566 27.50 26.12 8.69
C VAL A 566 28.34 26.65 9.84
N ILE A 567 27.92 26.39 11.08
CA ILE A 567 28.55 26.94 12.27
C ILE A 567 29.27 25.82 13.04
N HIS A 568 30.57 25.99 13.28
CA HIS A 568 31.36 25.13 14.15
C HIS A 568 31.31 25.65 15.60
N ALA A 569 30.91 24.78 16.54
CA ALA A 569 30.89 25.10 17.96
C ALA A 569 32.31 24.98 18.55
N GLY A 570 33.04 26.11 18.58
CA GLY A 570 34.34 26.21 19.24
C GLY A 570 34.25 26.20 20.77
N PRO A 571 35.41 26.16 21.48
CA PRO A 571 35.46 26.16 22.94
C PRO A 571 35.11 27.53 23.59
N THR A 572 34.96 28.59 22.79
CA THR A 572 34.48 29.91 23.21
C THR A 572 33.03 30.12 22.79
N ALA A 573 32.29 30.96 23.52
CA ALA A 573 30.82 31.11 23.40
C ALA A 573 30.30 31.81 22.12
N GLY A 574 31.07 31.80 21.03
CA GLY A 574 30.65 32.25 19.71
C GLY A 574 31.09 31.20 18.67
N GLY A 575 30.13 30.63 17.95
CA GLY A 575 30.42 29.64 16.90
C GLY A 575 31.07 30.28 15.67
N ILE A 576 32.01 29.57 15.05
CA ILE A 576 32.74 30.04 13.87
C ILE A 576 31.99 29.56 12.62
N GLN A 577 31.64 30.48 11.71
CA GLN A 577 31.09 30.11 10.39
C GLN A 577 32.23 29.51 9.54
N VAL A 578 32.07 28.25 9.12
CA VAL A 578 33.07 27.49 8.34
C VAL A 578 32.72 27.33 6.87
N GLY A 579 31.53 27.79 6.46
CA GLY A 579 31.02 27.75 5.10
C GLY A 579 29.51 27.96 5.08
N ASP A 580 28.90 27.84 3.90
CA ASP A 580 27.46 27.97 3.68
C ASP A 580 26.95 26.80 2.84
N ILE A 581 25.71 26.36 3.07
CA ILE A 581 25.02 25.38 2.21
C ILE A 581 23.73 26.01 1.67
N ARG A 582 23.54 25.94 0.35
CA ARG A 582 22.26 26.29 -0.28
C ARG A 582 21.27 25.15 -0.07
N MET A 583 20.13 25.44 0.54
CA MET A 583 19.07 24.45 0.77
C MET A 583 17.71 24.96 0.28
N LYS A 584 16.86 24.02 -0.14
CA LYS A 584 15.48 24.24 -0.56
C LYS A 584 14.57 23.37 0.31
N MET A 585 13.62 23.97 1.01
CA MET A 585 12.80 23.29 2.02
C MET A 585 11.36 23.83 2.02
N ARG A 586 10.43 22.94 2.37
CA ARG A 586 9.00 23.21 2.50
C ARG A 586 8.49 22.48 3.74
N VAL A 587 7.81 23.20 4.62
CA VAL A 587 7.16 22.66 5.81
C VAL A 587 5.65 22.69 5.59
N ASP A 588 4.98 21.54 5.66
CA ASP A 588 3.52 21.47 5.67
C ASP A 588 3.03 20.98 7.04
N GLU A 589 1.95 21.60 7.50
CA GLU A 589 1.32 21.36 8.78
C GLU A 589 -0.18 21.51 8.54
N ASP A 590 -0.87 20.38 8.43
CA ASP A 590 -2.27 20.37 7.99
C ASP A 590 -3.17 19.84 9.12
N ILE A 591 -4.32 20.48 9.27
CA ILE A 591 -5.38 20.07 10.21
C ILE A 591 -6.36 19.24 9.40
N ILE A 592 -6.55 18.00 9.81
CA ILE A 592 -7.39 17.03 9.12
C ILE A 592 -8.69 16.88 9.90
N LEU A 593 -9.82 16.96 9.20
CA LEU A 593 -11.15 16.75 9.78
C LEU A 593 -11.60 15.28 9.56
N PRO A 594 -12.68 14.81 10.19
CA PRO A 594 -13.27 13.53 9.83
C PRO A 594 -13.66 13.52 8.35
N TYR A 595 -13.62 12.36 7.69
CA TYR A 595 -13.93 12.20 6.26
C TYR A 595 -15.31 12.78 5.88
N SER A 596 -16.29 12.68 6.79
CA SER A 596 -17.63 13.26 6.63
C SER A 596 -17.63 14.78 6.42
N ALA A 597 -16.67 15.53 6.97
CA ALA A 597 -16.55 16.97 6.75
C ALA A 597 -16.13 17.29 5.30
N TYR A 598 -15.36 16.41 4.66
CA TYR A 598 -14.96 16.54 3.24
C TYR A 598 -16.00 15.95 2.27
N SER A 599 -17.18 15.55 2.74
CA SER A 599 -18.27 15.12 1.87
C SER A 599 -18.66 16.25 0.89
N GLY A 600 -18.98 15.89 -0.35
CA GLY A 600 -19.20 16.89 -1.41
C GLY A 600 -17.94 17.52 -2.00
N LEU A 601 -16.73 17.33 -1.45
CA LEU A 601 -15.50 17.88 -2.04
C LEU A 601 -15.08 17.07 -3.28
N LEU A 602 -14.71 17.79 -4.35
CA LEU A 602 -14.36 17.26 -5.69
C LEU A 602 -15.45 16.40 -6.37
N GLN A 603 -16.68 16.30 -5.82
CA GLN A 603 -17.72 15.43 -6.38
C GLN A 603 -18.35 15.93 -7.69
N ALA A 604 -18.25 17.22 -8.01
CA ALA A 604 -18.98 17.84 -9.12
C ALA A 604 -18.37 17.64 -10.53
N ARG A 605 -17.20 16.98 -10.65
CA ARG A 605 -16.52 16.68 -11.93
C ARG A 605 -15.62 15.43 -11.79
N ASN A 606 -15.17 14.88 -12.93
CA ASN A 606 -14.08 13.90 -13.04
C ASN A 606 -12.80 14.45 -12.33
N ILE A 607 -12.02 13.57 -11.66
CA ILE A 607 -10.88 13.99 -10.81
C ILE A 607 -9.67 14.40 -11.66
N LEU A 608 -9.55 13.88 -12.89
CA LEU A 608 -8.53 14.31 -13.84
C LEU A 608 -8.88 15.65 -14.52
N ASP A 609 -10.18 15.94 -14.69
CA ASP A 609 -10.63 17.29 -15.10
C ASP A 609 -10.32 18.33 -14.01
N TRP A 610 -10.44 17.95 -12.73
CA TRP A 610 -9.94 18.79 -11.62
C TRP A 610 -8.42 19.01 -11.67
N MET A 611 -7.65 18.07 -12.23
CA MET A 611 -6.20 18.23 -12.39
C MET A 611 -5.84 19.24 -13.49
N ASP A 612 -6.58 19.27 -14.59
CA ASP A 612 -6.49 20.31 -15.61
C ASP A 612 -6.81 21.69 -15.02
N ASP A 613 -7.96 21.81 -14.34
CA ASP A 613 -8.39 23.03 -13.66
C ASP A 613 -7.34 23.52 -12.64
N PHE A 614 -6.75 22.61 -11.87
CA PHE A 614 -5.76 22.98 -10.87
C PHE A 614 -4.43 23.43 -11.49
N GLU A 615 -3.98 22.82 -12.58
CA GLU A 615 -2.74 23.19 -13.26
C GLU A 615 -2.89 24.45 -14.12
N HIS A 616 -3.99 24.57 -14.88
CA HIS A 616 -4.20 25.63 -15.86
C HIS A 616 -4.99 26.83 -15.30
N LYS A 617 -6.02 26.64 -14.47
CA LYS A 617 -6.76 27.75 -13.83
C LYS A 617 -6.12 28.19 -12.50
N LEU A 618 -5.84 27.28 -11.56
CA LEU A 618 -5.30 27.63 -10.22
C LEU A 618 -3.77 27.66 -10.11
N HIS A 619 -3.04 27.21 -11.13
CA HIS A 619 -1.57 27.06 -11.17
C HIS A 619 -0.96 26.17 -10.07
N LEU A 620 -1.76 25.30 -9.44
CA LEU A 620 -1.40 24.35 -8.39
C LEU A 620 -0.75 23.07 -8.97
N ARG A 621 0.38 23.21 -9.66
CA ARG A 621 1.06 22.09 -10.35
C ARG A 621 1.52 20.93 -9.44
N SER A 622 1.62 21.18 -8.14
CA SER A 622 2.21 20.25 -7.16
C SER A 622 1.23 19.25 -6.54
N ILE A 623 -0.09 19.43 -6.69
CA ILE A 623 -1.12 18.58 -6.04
C ILE A 623 -1.72 17.49 -6.96
N SER A 624 -1.08 17.25 -8.11
CA SER A 624 -1.46 16.19 -9.06
C SER A 624 -1.39 14.78 -8.45
N SER A 625 -0.43 14.54 -7.57
CA SER A 625 -0.28 13.26 -6.87
C SER A 625 -1.44 13.01 -5.91
N GLU A 626 -1.82 14.02 -5.13
CA GLU A 626 -2.92 13.98 -4.17
C GLU A 626 -4.27 13.73 -4.86
N LEU A 627 -4.52 14.37 -6.01
CA LEU A 627 -5.69 14.08 -6.84
C LEU A 627 -5.69 12.62 -7.33
N MET A 628 -4.55 12.12 -7.83
CA MET A 628 -4.41 10.73 -8.25
C MET A 628 -4.67 9.77 -7.07
N TYR A 629 -4.16 10.04 -5.87
CA TYR A 629 -4.40 9.21 -4.69
C TYR A 629 -5.88 9.18 -4.29
N VAL A 630 -6.61 10.30 -4.42
CA VAL A 630 -8.08 10.32 -4.22
C VAL A 630 -8.81 9.55 -5.31
N ALA A 631 -8.35 9.55 -6.56
CA ALA A 631 -8.92 8.76 -7.65
C ALA A 631 -8.67 7.24 -7.49
N ILE A 632 -7.49 6.85 -6.98
CA ILE A 632 -7.17 5.45 -6.61
C ILE A 632 -8.05 5.00 -5.45
N ALA A 633 -8.16 5.80 -4.39
CA ALA A 633 -8.95 5.45 -3.21
C ALA A 633 -10.47 5.36 -3.48
N LYS A 634 -10.95 6.01 -4.55
CA LYS A 634 -12.34 5.88 -5.06
C LYS A 634 -12.50 4.80 -6.13
N ASN A 635 -11.44 4.09 -6.50
CA ASN A 635 -11.39 3.10 -7.58
C ASN A 635 -11.88 3.60 -8.96
N VAL A 636 -11.65 4.89 -9.29
CA VAL A 636 -12.07 5.51 -10.56
C VAL A 636 -10.92 5.91 -11.48
N LEU A 637 -9.66 5.76 -11.04
CA LEU A 637 -8.50 6.30 -11.77
C LEU A 637 -8.37 5.74 -13.20
N LEU A 638 -8.48 4.41 -13.37
CA LEU A 638 -8.26 3.80 -14.69
C LEU A 638 -9.31 4.25 -15.70
N ASP A 639 -10.59 4.22 -15.32
CA ASP A 639 -11.69 4.62 -16.20
C ASP A 639 -11.61 6.09 -16.58
N GLN A 640 -11.24 6.96 -15.64
CA GLN A 640 -11.03 8.39 -15.93
C GLN A 640 -9.81 8.62 -16.83
N VAL A 641 -8.74 7.81 -16.72
CA VAL A 641 -7.60 7.85 -17.67
C VAL A 641 -8.00 7.35 -19.05
N PHE A 642 -8.85 6.32 -19.15
CA PHE A 642 -9.38 5.83 -20.43
C PHE A 642 -10.27 6.87 -21.11
N GLU A 643 -11.18 7.50 -20.37
CA GLU A 643 -12.04 8.60 -20.85
C GLU A 643 -11.20 9.78 -21.36
N LEU A 644 -10.18 10.18 -20.61
CA LEU A 644 -9.26 11.25 -20.98
C LEU A 644 -8.39 10.88 -22.19
N ALA A 645 -8.00 9.60 -22.33
CA ALA A 645 -7.24 9.09 -23.48
C ALA A 645 -8.07 9.15 -24.76
N ASP A 646 -9.30 8.63 -24.73
CA ASP A 646 -10.24 8.67 -25.85
C ASP A 646 -10.49 10.12 -26.29
N ARG A 647 -10.71 11.02 -25.32
CA ARG A 647 -10.93 12.46 -25.53
C ARG A 647 -9.72 13.18 -26.14
N GLU A 648 -8.50 12.97 -25.62
CA GLU A 648 -7.27 13.58 -26.17
C GLU A 648 -7.00 13.09 -27.59
N VAL A 649 -7.13 11.78 -27.82
CA VAL A 649 -6.85 11.21 -29.14
C VAL A 649 -7.87 11.70 -30.16
N ASP A 650 -9.17 11.72 -29.85
CA ASP A 650 -10.18 12.21 -30.79
C ASP A 650 -10.02 13.70 -31.11
N GLY A 651 -9.64 14.53 -30.14
CA GLY A 651 -9.28 15.94 -30.36
C GLY A 651 -7.96 16.16 -31.13
N THR A 652 -7.08 15.17 -31.22
CA THR A 652 -5.75 15.34 -31.84
C THR A 652 -5.85 15.42 -33.39
N PRO A 653 -5.25 16.45 -34.04
CA PRO A 653 -5.18 16.57 -35.49
C PRO A 653 -4.56 15.34 -36.18
N ARG A 654 -4.81 15.18 -37.49
CA ARG A 654 -4.48 13.97 -38.29
C ARG A 654 -3.00 13.51 -38.34
N SER A 655 -2.08 14.18 -37.65
CA SER A 655 -0.66 13.82 -37.64
C SER A 655 -0.36 12.75 -36.57
N HIS A 656 -0.04 11.53 -37.02
CA HIS A 656 0.45 10.47 -36.13
C HIS A 656 1.77 10.87 -35.42
N ASN A 657 2.56 11.77 -36.00
CA ASN A 657 3.86 12.19 -35.47
C ASN A 657 3.80 13.04 -34.18
N THR A 658 2.62 13.48 -33.75
CA THR A 658 2.42 14.28 -32.54
C THR A 658 1.71 13.53 -31.40
N LEU A 659 1.16 12.35 -31.67
CA LEU A 659 0.32 11.61 -30.71
C LEU A 659 1.11 11.22 -29.44
N PHE A 660 0.56 11.56 -28.27
CA PHE A 660 1.17 11.35 -26.94
C PHE A 660 2.59 11.92 -26.74
N ARG A 661 3.08 12.79 -27.64
CA ARG A 661 4.41 13.44 -27.53
C ARG A 661 4.37 14.85 -26.92
N GLY A 662 3.19 15.45 -26.76
CA GLY A 662 3.02 16.71 -26.02
C GLY A 662 3.07 16.50 -24.50
N ASN A 663 3.17 17.59 -23.73
CA ASN A 663 2.99 17.55 -22.28
C ASN A 663 1.55 17.93 -21.95
N THR A 664 0.69 16.92 -21.83
CA THR A 664 -0.74 17.03 -21.54
C THR A 664 -1.08 16.42 -20.18
N ILE A 665 -2.25 16.74 -19.62
CA ILE A 665 -2.75 16.14 -18.38
C ILE A 665 -2.83 14.61 -18.49
N LEU A 666 -3.20 14.05 -19.64
CA LEU A 666 -3.16 12.59 -19.87
C LEU A 666 -1.75 12.03 -19.70
N THR A 667 -0.78 12.60 -20.42
CA THR A 667 0.61 12.09 -20.38
C THR A 667 1.22 12.20 -18.99
N LYS A 668 0.96 13.31 -18.28
CA LYS A 668 1.33 13.52 -16.87
C LYS A 668 0.64 12.53 -15.94
N THR A 669 -0.64 12.19 -16.18
CA THR A 669 -1.36 11.18 -15.38
C THR A 669 -0.74 9.81 -15.56
N ILE A 670 -0.48 9.39 -16.80
CA ILE A 670 0.14 8.09 -17.09
C ILE A 670 1.57 8.03 -16.51
N GLU A 671 2.35 9.11 -16.55
CA GLU A 671 3.64 9.22 -15.87
C GLU A 671 3.53 9.02 -14.34
N LEU A 672 2.53 9.64 -13.69
CA LEU A 672 2.27 9.44 -12.26
C LEU A 672 1.83 7.99 -11.95
N CYS A 673 0.97 7.39 -12.79
CA CYS A 673 0.59 5.98 -12.68
C CYS A 673 1.81 5.04 -12.79
N MET A 674 2.68 5.25 -13.78
CA MET A 674 3.91 4.47 -13.95
C MET A 674 4.88 4.66 -12.79
N ALA A 675 5.03 5.90 -12.28
CA ALA A 675 5.86 6.18 -11.10
C ALA A 675 5.31 5.56 -9.80
N PHE A 676 4.00 5.37 -9.70
CA PHE A 676 3.32 4.77 -8.55
C PHE A 676 3.35 3.24 -8.59
N TYR A 677 2.70 2.62 -9.59
CA TYR A 677 2.62 1.16 -9.73
C TYR A 677 3.94 0.53 -10.19
N GLY A 678 4.61 1.16 -11.15
CA GLY A 678 5.80 0.61 -11.82
C GLY A 678 7.09 0.68 -11.01
N LYS A 679 7.10 1.27 -9.80
CA LYS A 679 8.31 1.49 -8.99
C LYS A 679 9.11 0.21 -8.71
N ALA A 680 8.44 -0.91 -8.44
CA ALA A 680 9.08 -2.20 -8.21
C ALA A 680 9.57 -2.84 -9.53
N PHE A 681 8.73 -2.80 -10.57
CA PHE A 681 9.05 -3.29 -11.91
C PHE A 681 10.26 -2.58 -12.54
N LEU A 682 10.40 -1.27 -12.35
CA LEU A 682 11.54 -0.47 -12.80
C LEU A 682 12.84 -0.82 -12.04
N GLU A 683 12.74 -1.02 -10.72
CA GLU A 683 13.84 -1.46 -9.87
C GLU A 683 14.38 -2.83 -10.34
N ALA A 684 13.49 -3.79 -10.62
CA ALA A 684 13.86 -5.08 -11.18
C ALA A 684 14.41 -4.97 -12.62
N SER A 685 13.84 -4.11 -13.47
CA SER A 685 14.18 -4.00 -14.90
C SER A 685 15.56 -3.38 -15.18
N ILE A 686 16.01 -2.40 -14.38
CA ILE A 686 17.26 -1.66 -14.64
C ILE A 686 18.10 -1.33 -13.39
N GLY A 687 17.57 -1.48 -12.17
CA GLY A 687 18.23 -1.04 -10.95
C GLY A 687 19.57 -1.75 -10.67
N SER A 688 19.63 -3.06 -10.93
CA SER A 688 20.85 -3.86 -10.85
C SER A 688 21.91 -3.37 -11.84
N SER A 689 21.57 -3.28 -13.12
CA SER A 689 22.47 -2.87 -14.21
C SER A 689 23.03 -1.45 -14.01
N ILE A 690 22.20 -0.50 -13.58
CA ILE A 690 22.62 0.88 -13.26
C ILE A 690 23.61 0.90 -12.10
N ARG A 691 23.29 0.22 -10.98
CA ARG A 691 24.20 0.18 -9.82
C ARG A 691 25.52 -0.52 -10.14
N ARG A 692 25.47 -1.59 -10.93
CA ARG A 692 26.66 -2.30 -11.41
C ARG A 692 27.55 -1.36 -12.24
N LEU A 693 27.02 -0.74 -13.30
CA LEU A 693 27.73 0.21 -14.16
C LEU A 693 28.35 1.38 -13.36
N CYS A 694 27.59 1.95 -12.41
CA CYS A 694 28.08 3.03 -11.54
C CYS A 694 29.19 2.57 -10.58
N SER A 695 29.12 1.34 -10.06
CA SER A 695 30.14 0.77 -9.16
C SER A 695 31.43 0.39 -9.87
N GLU A 696 31.34 -0.14 -11.09
CA GLU A 696 32.48 -0.41 -11.99
C GLU A 696 33.07 0.87 -12.61
N LYS A 697 32.39 2.03 -12.43
CA LYS A 697 32.78 3.36 -12.93
C LYS A 697 33.00 3.41 -14.44
N ILE A 698 32.17 2.68 -15.18
CA ILE A 698 32.28 2.54 -16.63
C ILE A 698 32.19 3.92 -17.32
N ALA A 699 33.20 4.21 -18.15
CA ALA A 699 33.35 5.45 -18.89
C ALA A 699 33.56 5.13 -20.37
N ILE A 700 32.52 5.31 -21.17
CA ILE A 700 32.46 5.04 -22.61
C ILE A 700 32.47 6.38 -23.35
N GLU A 701 33.36 6.55 -24.33
CA GLU A 701 33.27 7.65 -25.29
C GLU A 701 33.46 7.15 -26.73
N VAL A 702 32.40 7.30 -27.53
CA VAL A 702 32.35 6.85 -28.93
C VAL A 702 32.60 7.98 -29.93
N ASP A 703 32.58 9.24 -29.48
CA ASP A 703 32.88 10.43 -30.28
C ASP A 703 34.41 10.60 -30.43
N PRO A 704 35.00 10.41 -31.63
CA PRO A 704 36.46 10.49 -31.81
C PRO A 704 37.03 11.87 -31.48
N ALA A 705 36.25 12.94 -31.68
CA ALA A 705 36.69 14.31 -31.42
C ALA A 705 36.68 14.66 -29.92
N ARG A 706 35.94 13.90 -29.10
CA ARG A 706 35.96 14.01 -27.62
C ARG A 706 36.91 13.03 -26.95
N SER A 707 37.07 11.85 -27.53
CA SER A 707 37.82 10.76 -26.91
C SER A 707 39.32 11.08 -26.81
N GLY A 708 39.92 11.65 -27.86
CA GLY A 708 41.36 11.95 -27.92
C GLY A 708 42.28 10.70 -27.92
N LYS A 709 41.69 9.50 -27.83
CA LYS A 709 42.37 8.19 -27.90
C LYS A 709 42.61 7.77 -29.36
N SER A 710 43.21 6.59 -29.56
CA SER A 710 43.32 6.00 -30.90
C SER A 710 41.97 5.48 -31.40
N THR A 711 41.80 5.33 -32.73
CA THR A 711 40.60 4.72 -33.33
C THR A 711 40.28 3.34 -32.76
N LYS A 712 41.33 2.55 -32.46
CA LYS A 712 41.24 1.23 -31.83
C LYS A 712 40.68 1.26 -30.40
N ASP A 713 40.78 2.39 -29.72
CA ASP A 713 40.17 2.57 -28.40
C ASP A 713 38.71 3.00 -28.52
N THR A 714 38.36 3.79 -29.54
CA THR A 714 36.95 4.06 -29.89
C THR A 714 36.21 2.78 -30.30
N GLU A 715 36.85 1.87 -31.06
CA GLU A 715 36.30 0.56 -31.40
C GLU A 715 35.99 -0.28 -30.15
N ARG A 716 36.89 -0.30 -29.16
CA ARG A 716 36.69 -0.97 -27.86
C ARG A 716 35.57 -0.32 -27.04
N ASP A 717 35.50 1.00 -27.01
CA ASP A 717 34.42 1.73 -26.31
C ASP A 717 33.06 1.46 -26.98
N VAL A 718 33.00 1.24 -28.30
CA VAL A 718 31.80 0.77 -29.02
C VAL A 718 31.44 -0.68 -28.68
N GLU A 719 32.41 -1.61 -28.62
CA GLU A 719 32.16 -2.99 -28.17
C GLU A 719 31.62 -3.01 -26.72
N LEU A 720 32.19 -2.19 -25.84
CA LEU A 720 31.76 -2.02 -24.45
C LEU A 720 30.34 -1.41 -24.36
N LEU A 721 30.00 -0.45 -25.24
CA LEU A 721 28.64 0.07 -25.37
C LEU A 721 27.65 -1.02 -25.78
N ILE A 722 28.01 -1.88 -26.74
CA ILE A 722 27.16 -2.99 -27.19
C ILE A 722 26.97 -4.01 -26.05
N TYR A 723 28.01 -4.31 -25.27
CA TYR A 723 27.90 -5.17 -24.08
C TYR A 723 26.89 -4.60 -23.07
N TRP A 724 27.01 -3.33 -22.69
CA TRP A 724 26.09 -2.73 -21.70
C TRP A 724 24.68 -2.54 -22.24
N CYS A 725 24.51 -2.23 -23.53
CA CYS A 725 23.19 -2.23 -24.17
C CYS A 725 22.54 -3.62 -24.17
N LYS A 726 23.32 -4.70 -24.35
CA LYS A 726 22.84 -6.09 -24.22
C LYS A 726 22.50 -6.44 -22.76
N GLU A 727 23.32 -6.06 -21.78
CA GLU A 727 23.04 -6.25 -20.35
C GLU A 727 21.71 -5.61 -19.93
N PHE A 728 21.52 -4.31 -20.23
CA PHE A 728 20.28 -3.59 -19.92
C PHE A 728 19.09 -4.18 -20.67
N TRP A 729 19.23 -4.47 -21.97
CA TRP A 729 18.12 -5.03 -22.76
C TRP A 729 17.71 -6.42 -22.29
N ASN A 730 18.66 -7.29 -21.95
CA ASN A 730 18.37 -8.63 -21.43
C ASN A 730 17.62 -8.58 -20.09
N GLN A 731 18.01 -7.69 -19.17
CA GLN A 731 17.32 -7.53 -17.88
C GLN A 731 15.91 -6.97 -18.05
N ILE A 732 15.73 -5.92 -18.86
CA ILE A 732 14.41 -5.37 -19.22
C ILE A 732 13.53 -6.47 -19.84
N TYR A 733 14.06 -7.23 -20.80
CA TYR A 733 13.32 -8.29 -21.47
C TYR A 733 12.96 -9.44 -20.53
N ALA A 734 13.84 -9.84 -19.61
CA ALA A 734 13.56 -10.90 -18.64
C ALA A 734 12.37 -10.54 -17.72
N VAL A 735 12.41 -9.33 -17.15
CA VAL A 735 11.46 -8.83 -16.14
C VAL A 735 10.08 -8.46 -16.71
N ARG A 736 9.89 -8.48 -18.04
CA ARG A 736 8.63 -8.09 -18.73
C ARG A 736 7.33 -8.68 -18.16
N ASN A 737 7.39 -9.88 -17.56
CA ASN A 737 6.24 -10.55 -16.96
C ASN A 737 5.84 -9.99 -15.58
N GLU A 738 6.71 -9.21 -14.93
CA GLU A 738 6.48 -8.55 -13.64
C GLU A 738 5.86 -7.14 -13.80
N CYS A 739 5.47 -6.74 -15.03
CA CYS A 739 4.76 -5.49 -15.27
C CYS A 739 3.40 -5.49 -14.54
N PRO A 740 3.06 -4.48 -13.70
CA PRO A 740 1.82 -4.43 -12.94
C PRO A 740 0.56 -4.48 -13.82
N ASN A 741 -0.51 -5.12 -13.33
CA ASN A 741 -1.72 -5.33 -14.12
C ASN A 741 -2.43 -4.00 -14.47
N GLU A 742 -2.32 -3.01 -13.59
CA GLU A 742 -2.79 -1.65 -13.78
C GLU A 742 -2.07 -0.95 -14.95
N MET A 743 -0.74 -1.10 -15.04
CA MET A 743 0.05 -0.62 -16.18
C MET A 743 -0.26 -1.38 -17.47
N ARG A 744 -0.49 -2.70 -17.39
CA ARG A 744 -0.91 -3.50 -18.56
C ARG A 744 -2.25 -3.05 -19.12
N LYS A 745 -3.24 -2.78 -18.25
CA LYS A 745 -4.55 -2.22 -18.64
C LYS A 745 -4.40 -0.85 -19.32
N LEU A 746 -3.59 0.05 -18.75
CA LEU A 746 -3.27 1.36 -19.36
C LEU A 746 -2.63 1.23 -20.75
N PHE A 747 -1.60 0.39 -20.89
CA PHE A 747 -0.91 0.18 -22.16
C PHE A 747 -1.76 -0.54 -23.20
N GLU A 748 -2.62 -1.48 -22.78
CA GLU A 748 -3.55 -2.14 -23.71
C GLU A 748 -4.61 -1.16 -24.24
N HIS A 749 -5.19 -0.30 -23.40
CA HIS A 749 -6.14 0.72 -23.85
C HIS A 749 -5.50 1.67 -24.86
N VAL A 750 -4.32 2.21 -24.54
CA VAL A 750 -3.53 3.06 -25.47
C VAL A 750 -3.24 2.35 -26.80
N ARG A 751 -2.97 1.04 -26.79
CA ARG A 751 -2.77 0.24 -28.01
C ARG A 751 -4.07 0.13 -28.81
N LYS A 752 -5.14 -0.37 -28.20
CA LYS A 752 -6.48 -0.57 -28.81
C LYS A 752 -7.07 0.72 -29.39
N LEU A 753 -6.87 1.85 -28.71
CA LEU A 753 -7.32 3.17 -29.14
C LEU A 753 -6.61 3.60 -30.44
N VAL A 754 -5.29 3.40 -30.53
CA VAL A 754 -4.50 3.69 -31.74
C VAL A 754 -4.86 2.73 -32.88
N GLU A 755 -4.99 1.43 -32.59
CA GLU A 755 -5.51 0.42 -33.54
C GLU A 755 -6.85 0.88 -34.15
N LYS A 756 -7.84 1.22 -33.31
CA LYS A 756 -9.18 1.71 -33.68
C LYS A 756 -9.16 2.99 -34.51
N ARG A 757 -8.29 3.96 -34.21
CA ARG A 757 -8.18 5.24 -34.95
C ARG A 757 -7.58 5.06 -36.34
N TYR A 758 -6.50 4.31 -36.48
CA TYR A 758 -5.74 4.26 -37.75
C TYR A 758 -6.24 3.17 -38.71
N SER A 759 -6.79 2.06 -38.20
CA SER A 759 -7.45 1.04 -39.04
C SER A 759 -8.64 1.61 -39.84
N ARG A 760 -9.30 2.64 -39.32
CA ARG A 760 -10.48 3.30 -39.92
C ARG A 760 -10.15 4.27 -41.07
N ASN A 761 -8.87 4.56 -41.33
CA ASN A 761 -8.42 5.66 -42.20
C ASN A 761 -7.68 5.23 -43.48
N ASN A 762 -7.66 3.94 -43.83
CA ASN A 762 -7.03 3.40 -45.06
C ASN A 762 -5.58 3.89 -45.30
N MET A 763 -4.75 3.93 -44.25
CA MET A 763 -3.32 4.14 -44.37
C MET A 763 -2.61 2.93 -45.00
N PRO A 764 -1.47 3.11 -45.69
CA PRO A 764 -0.65 1.98 -46.16
C PRO A 764 -0.26 1.02 -45.04
N GLU A 765 -0.46 -0.27 -45.25
CA GLU A 765 -0.38 -1.31 -44.20
C GLU A 765 0.96 -1.32 -43.47
N GLU A 766 2.07 -1.19 -44.20
CA GLU A 766 3.45 -1.19 -43.68
C GLU A 766 3.71 -0.10 -42.62
N GLN A 767 3.01 1.04 -42.69
CA GLN A 767 3.15 2.13 -41.70
C GLN A 767 2.06 2.08 -40.62
N SER A 768 0.97 1.34 -40.85
CA SER A 768 -0.14 1.21 -39.90
C SER A 768 0.22 0.28 -38.74
N TRP A 769 0.93 -0.83 -39.03
CA TRP A 769 1.22 -1.89 -38.06
C TRP A 769 2.07 -1.45 -36.86
N ASP A 770 3.05 -0.58 -37.07
CA ASP A 770 3.98 -0.17 -36.00
C ASP A 770 3.41 0.89 -35.05
N LEU A 771 2.40 1.66 -35.47
CA LEU A 771 1.89 2.80 -34.69
C LEU A 771 1.34 2.42 -33.29
N PRO A 772 0.58 1.32 -33.10
CA PRO A 772 0.14 0.89 -31.76
C PRO A 772 1.28 0.41 -30.87
N TRP A 773 2.33 -0.18 -31.44
CA TRP A 773 3.53 -0.57 -30.68
C TRP A 773 4.36 0.66 -30.29
N GLN A 774 4.48 1.64 -31.19
CA GLN A 774 5.15 2.92 -30.93
C GLN A 774 4.44 3.77 -29.88
N SER A 775 3.10 3.76 -29.80
CA SER A 775 2.36 4.53 -28.79
C SER A 775 2.60 4.01 -27.36
N VAL A 776 2.54 2.69 -27.17
CA VAL A 776 2.91 2.06 -25.88
C VAL A 776 4.38 2.29 -25.54
N SER A 777 5.27 2.18 -26.54
CA SER A 777 6.70 2.43 -26.38
C SER A 777 7.02 3.87 -25.94
N ALA A 778 6.24 4.86 -26.42
CA ALA A 778 6.37 6.25 -26.01
C ALA A 778 6.05 6.49 -24.51
N PHE A 779 5.24 5.64 -23.88
CA PHE A 779 5.07 5.65 -22.43
C PHE A 779 6.14 4.82 -21.72
N CYS A 780 6.24 3.52 -22.06
CA CYS A 780 7.07 2.56 -21.34
C CYS A 780 8.58 2.88 -21.41
N PHE A 781 9.09 3.34 -22.56
CA PHE A 781 10.49 3.73 -22.70
C PHE A 781 10.69 5.23 -22.54
N LEU A 782 10.14 6.04 -23.43
CA LEU A 782 10.47 7.48 -23.54
C LEU A 782 10.07 8.29 -22.29
N ARG A 783 9.00 7.91 -21.58
CA ARG A 783 8.51 8.59 -20.37
C ARG A 783 8.80 7.86 -19.06
N PHE A 784 9.41 6.66 -19.10
CA PHE A 784 9.64 5.85 -17.90
C PHE A 784 11.03 5.21 -17.83
N ILE A 785 11.30 4.15 -18.59
CA ILE A 785 12.59 3.42 -18.50
C ILE A 785 13.78 4.31 -18.92
N VAL A 786 13.67 5.07 -20.01
CA VAL A 786 14.79 5.87 -20.54
C VAL A 786 15.11 7.08 -19.64
N PRO A 787 14.13 7.88 -19.16
CA PRO A 787 14.37 8.89 -18.11
C PRO A 787 15.01 8.31 -16.84
N ALA A 788 14.70 7.08 -16.46
CA ALA A 788 15.29 6.42 -15.30
C ALA A 788 16.74 5.95 -15.53
N ILE A 789 17.13 5.62 -16.77
CA ILE A 789 18.53 5.39 -17.15
C ILE A 789 19.33 6.71 -17.11
N LEU A 790 18.74 7.82 -17.59
CA LEU A 790 19.37 9.14 -17.62
C LEU A 790 19.53 9.76 -16.21
N HIS A 791 18.49 9.65 -15.37
CA HIS A 791 18.41 10.33 -14.07
C HIS A 791 18.01 9.36 -12.94
N PRO A 792 18.83 8.32 -12.64
CA PRO A 792 18.47 7.24 -11.71
C PRO A 792 18.20 7.68 -10.26
N HIS A 793 18.64 8.89 -9.87
CA HIS A 793 18.35 9.49 -8.57
C HIS A 793 16.89 9.96 -8.45
N LEU A 794 16.30 10.50 -9.53
CA LEU A 794 14.89 10.91 -9.53
C LEU A 794 13.96 9.70 -9.34
N PHE A 795 14.36 8.52 -9.81
CA PHE A 795 13.61 7.27 -9.67
C PHE A 795 14.03 6.44 -8.43
N GLY A 796 15.01 6.89 -7.65
CA GLY A 796 15.48 6.19 -6.44
C GLY A 796 16.15 4.85 -6.71
N LEU A 797 16.85 4.72 -7.84
CA LEU A 797 17.62 3.54 -8.26
C LEU A 797 19.10 3.63 -7.84
N TYR A 798 19.61 4.87 -7.74
CA TYR A 798 20.97 5.22 -7.31
C TYR A 798 20.90 6.49 -6.45
N PRO A 799 21.66 6.65 -5.35
CA PRO A 799 21.36 7.64 -4.30
C PRO A 799 21.79 9.08 -4.61
N GLY A 800 22.26 9.40 -5.82
CA GLY A 800 22.68 10.75 -6.24
C GLY A 800 23.05 10.79 -7.72
N LEU A 801 23.68 11.87 -8.21
CA LEU A 801 24.26 11.84 -9.56
C LEU A 801 25.54 10.97 -9.61
N PRO A 802 25.68 10.07 -10.61
CA PRO A 802 26.96 9.45 -10.94
C PRO A 802 28.00 10.48 -11.41
N THR A 803 29.27 10.07 -11.54
CA THR A 803 30.31 10.94 -12.12
C THR A 803 30.03 11.24 -13.60
N MET A 804 30.49 12.40 -14.10
CA MET A 804 30.21 12.83 -15.50
C MET A 804 30.54 11.78 -16.58
N PRO A 805 31.66 10.99 -16.51
CA PRO A 805 31.92 9.93 -17.48
C PRO A 805 30.92 8.75 -17.40
N VAL A 806 30.38 8.48 -16.21
CA VAL A 806 29.32 7.46 -16.02
C VAL A 806 27.98 7.99 -16.55
N GLN A 807 27.65 9.27 -16.30
CA GLN A 807 26.48 9.92 -16.90
C GLN A 807 26.54 9.92 -18.44
N ARG A 808 27.71 10.16 -19.03
CA ARG A 808 27.94 10.03 -20.48
C ARG A 808 27.66 8.61 -20.97
N SER A 809 28.14 7.59 -20.27
CA SER A 809 27.89 6.17 -20.59
C SER A 809 26.40 5.82 -20.53
N LEU A 810 25.70 6.24 -19.45
CA LEU A 810 24.25 6.09 -19.31
C LEU A 810 23.48 6.82 -20.43
N THR A 811 23.94 8.00 -20.85
CA THR A 811 23.36 8.77 -21.96
C THR A 811 23.50 8.04 -23.31
N LEU A 812 24.63 7.38 -23.56
CA LEU A 812 24.84 6.58 -24.77
C LEU A 812 23.94 5.33 -24.78
N ILE A 813 23.85 4.61 -23.65
CA ILE A 813 22.96 3.45 -23.49
C ILE A 813 21.50 3.87 -23.67
N ALA A 814 21.07 4.94 -23.00
CA ALA A 814 19.73 5.52 -23.12
C ALA A 814 19.35 5.83 -24.57
N LYS A 815 20.27 6.41 -25.36
CA LYS A 815 20.06 6.68 -26.79
C LYS A 815 19.90 5.41 -27.63
N VAL A 816 20.68 4.35 -27.35
CA VAL A 816 20.57 3.07 -28.08
C VAL A 816 19.26 2.36 -27.72
N ILE A 817 18.91 2.29 -26.43
CA ILE A 817 17.64 1.70 -25.97
C ILE A 817 16.44 2.49 -26.52
N GLN A 818 16.48 3.82 -26.55
CA GLN A 818 15.43 4.62 -27.18
C GLN A 818 15.34 4.40 -28.70
N SER A 819 16.48 4.23 -29.39
CA SER A 819 16.47 3.89 -30.83
C SER A 819 15.85 2.51 -31.10
N LEU A 820 16.02 1.55 -30.20
CA LEU A 820 15.37 0.25 -30.25
C LEU A 820 13.85 0.38 -29.97
N ALA A 821 13.49 1.14 -28.95
CA ALA A 821 12.10 1.41 -28.56
C ALA A 821 11.31 2.15 -29.65
N ASN A 822 11.96 2.99 -30.44
CA ASN A 822 11.39 3.65 -31.62
C ASN A 822 11.15 2.70 -32.81
N LEU A 823 11.48 1.40 -32.70
CA LEU A 823 11.42 0.36 -33.74
C LEU A 823 12.23 0.64 -35.02
N ASN A 824 12.98 1.74 -35.08
CA ASN A 824 13.68 2.20 -36.27
C ASN A 824 15.19 1.89 -36.24
N ALA A 825 15.59 0.85 -36.98
CA ALA A 825 17.00 0.43 -37.11
C ALA A 825 17.85 1.28 -38.09
N SER A 826 17.30 2.34 -38.71
CA SER A 826 17.98 3.14 -39.74
C SER A 826 18.66 4.42 -39.23
N VAL A 827 18.46 4.79 -37.96
CA VAL A 827 18.78 6.12 -37.40
C VAL A 827 20.27 6.49 -37.47
N GLN A 828 21.18 5.51 -37.40
CA GLN A 828 22.63 5.76 -37.40
C GLN A 828 23.24 5.62 -38.81
N LYS A 829 23.91 6.69 -39.25
CA LYS A 829 24.62 6.82 -40.54
C LYS A 829 26.14 6.65 -40.44
N GLU A 830 26.69 6.58 -39.22
CA GLU A 830 28.13 6.60 -38.96
C GLU A 830 28.73 5.19 -38.90
N ASP A 831 29.83 4.96 -39.61
CA ASP A 831 30.37 3.62 -39.85
C ASP A 831 30.90 2.92 -38.60
N PHE A 832 31.45 3.66 -37.63
CA PHE A 832 31.90 3.07 -36.36
C PHE A 832 30.74 2.56 -35.49
N MET A 833 29.51 3.04 -35.71
CA MET A 833 28.30 2.56 -35.02
C MET A 833 27.68 1.31 -35.68
N ARG A 834 28.35 0.69 -36.65
CA ARG A 834 27.87 -0.51 -37.38
C ARG A 834 27.51 -1.68 -36.47
N GLY A 835 28.27 -1.91 -35.39
CA GLY A 835 27.96 -2.96 -34.40
C GLY A 835 26.66 -2.69 -33.63
N VAL A 836 26.39 -1.42 -33.28
CA VAL A 836 25.14 -1.00 -32.65
C VAL A 836 23.96 -1.20 -33.62
N LYS A 837 24.14 -0.87 -34.90
CA LYS A 837 23.12 -1.08 -35.95
C LYS A 837 22.77 -2.56 -36.13
N ALA A 838 23.74 -3.47 -36.02
CA ALA A 838 23.49 -4.91 -36.03
C ALA A 838 22.66 -5.36 -34.81
N PHE A 839 23.06 -4.95 -33.60
CA PHE A 839 22.32 -5.22 -32.37
C PHE A 839 20.87 -4.70 -32.40
N LEU A 840 20.64 -3.50 -32.93
CA LEU A 840 19.29 -2.94 -33.10
C LEU A 840 18.44 -3.83 -34.02
N LYS A 841 18.96 -4.23 -35.19
CA LYS A 841 18.24 -5.08 -36.15
C LYS A 841 17.93 -6.47 -35.57
N GLU A 842 18.86 -7.05 -34.80
CA GLU A 842 18.68 -8.31 -34.08
C GLU A 842 17.58 -8.23 -33.00
N SER A 843 17.47 -7.08 -32.32
CA SER A 843 16.64 -6.92 -31.12
C SER A 843 15.20 -6.44 -31.37
N VAL A 844 14.90 -5.81 -32.53
CA VAL A 844 13.54 -5.30 -32.83
C VAL A 844 12.42 -6.36 -32.67
N PRO A 845 12.57 -7.62 -33.15
CA PRO A 845 11.54 -8.64 -32.94
C PRO A 845 11.31 -9.01 -31.46
N ALA A 846 12.33 -8.87 -30.61
CA ALA A 846 12.20 -9.04 -29.16
C ALA A 846 11.54 -7.80 -28.52
N MET A 847 11.81 -6.59 -29.04
CA MET A 847 11.16 -5.35 -28.59
C MET A 847 9.64 -5.40 -28.84
N VAL A 848 9.19 -5.83 -30.02
CA VAL A 848 7.74 -5.98 -30.29
C VAL A 848 7.10 -6.99 -29.32
N LYS A 849 7.74 -8.14 -29.08
CA LYS A 849 7.27 -9.14 -28.09
C LYS A 849 7.28 -8.61 -26.65
N TYR A 850 8.22 -7.74 -26.29
CA TYR A 850 8.23 -7.06 -25.00
C TYR A 850 7.04 -6.11 -24.87
N ILE A 851 6.82 -5.24 -25.86
CA ILE A 851 5.71 -4.28 -25.87
C ILE A 851 4.37 -5.04 -25.82
N GLN A 852 4.24 -6.14 -26.56
CA GLN A 852 3.06 -7.03 -26.47
C GLN A 852 2.86 -7.61 -25.06
N ALA A 853 3.92 -8.12 -24.42
CA ALA A 853 3.82 -8.67 -23.07
C ALA A 853 3.40 -7.62 -22.02
N VAL A 854 3.93 -6.40 -22.09
CA VAL A 854 3.57 -5.32 -21.14
C VAL A 854 2.25 -4.62 -21.49
N SER A 855 1.72 -4.79 -22.71
CA SER A 855 0.38 -4.28 -23.13
C SER A 855 -0.68 -5.38 -23.22
N THR A 856 -0.50 -6.50 -22.53
CA THR A 856 -1.51 -7.56 -22.41
C THR A 856 -1.78 -7.82 -20.92
N PRO A 857 -2.98 -7.49 -20.40
CA PRO A 857 -3.36 -7.74 -19.02
C PRO A 857 -3.29 -9.22 -18.64
N VAL A 858 -3.07 -9.51 -17.36
CA VAL A 858 -3.17 -10.87 -16.83
C VAL A 858 -4.58 -11.07 -16.27
N VAL A 859 -5.32 -12.01 -16.85
CA VAL A 859 -6.62 -12.45 -16.35
C VAL A 859 -6.39 -13.25 -15.06
N GLY A 860 -6.91 -12.74 -13.94
CA GLY A 860 -6.83 -13.38 -12.61
C GLY A 860 -5.90 -12.71 -11.59
N ASP A 861 -5.17 -11.64 -11.94
CA ASP A 861 -4.24 -10.96 -11.01
C ASP A 861 -4.86 -9.68 -10.43
N THR A 862 -5.57 -9.83 -9.30
CA THR A 862 -6.18 -8.75 -8.50
C THR A 862 -5.16 -8.13 -7.54
N HIS A 863 -4.85 -6.84 -7.73
CA HIS A 863 -3.83 -6.08 -7.01
C HIS A 863 -2.44 -6.73 -7.02
N GLY A 864 -1.69 -6.46 -8.09
CA GLY A 864 -0.41 -7.12 -8.34
C GLY A 864 0.63 -6.90 -7.23
N LEU A 865 1.06 -7.99 -6.58
CA LEU A 865 2.37 -8.12 -5.92
C LEU A 865 2.66 -9.58 -5.59
N GLN A 866 3.64 -10.16 -6.28
CA GLN A 866 4.08 -11.55 -6.08
C GLN A 866 4.55 -11.75 -4.63
N SER A 867 3.77 -12.50 -3.86
CA SER A 867 4.14 -12.97 -2.52
C SER A 867 3.62 -14.39 -2.32
N GLY A 868 4.46 -15.26 -1.75
CA GLY A 868 4.13 -16.69 -1.64
C GLY A 868 2.99 -16.97 -0.65
N PRO A 869 2.29 -18.12 -0.75
CA PRO A 869 1.02 -18.37 -0.04
C PRO A 869 1.04 -18.09 1.47
N ALA A 870 2.15 -18.36 2.15
CA ALA A 870 2.32 -18.09 3.58
C ALA A 870 2.25 -16.59 3.93
N HIS A 871 2.78 -15.70 3.08
CA HIS A 871 2.70 -14.25 3.28
C HIS A 871 1.27 -13.75 3.05
N THR A 872 0.53 -14.34 2.11
CA THR A 872 -0.87 -14.01 1.83
C THR A 872 -1.76 -14.28 3.04
N HIS A 873 -1.68 -15.46 3.66
CA HIS A 873 -2.46 -15.76 4.87
C HIS A 873 -2.09 -14.84 6.05
N ALA A 874 -0.80 -14.60 6.30
CA ALA A 874 -0.38 -13.70 7.38
C ALA A 874 -0.89 -12.26 7.16
N ARG A 875 -0.87 -11.77 5.91
CA ARG A 875 -1.42 -10.47 5.52
C ARG A 875 -2.95 -10.41 5.66
N LEU A 876 -3.67 -11.44 5.23
CA LEU A 876 -5.13 -11.52 5.37
C LEU A 876 -5.56 -11.51 6.84
N ASN A 877 -4.87 -12.23 7.72
CA ASN A 877 -5.15 -12.21 9.16
C ASN A 877 -5.01 -10.80 9.76
N VAL A 878 -4.01 -10.04 9.31
CA VAL A 878 -3.83 -8.63 9.71
C VAL A 878 -4.92 -7.73 9.13
N VAL A 879 -5.26 -7.86 7.85
CA VAL A 879 -6.32 -7.07 7.20
C VAL A 879 -7.67 -7.30 7.88
N ASN A 880 -8.06 -8.56 8.11
CA ASN A 880 -9.29 -8.91 8.83
C ASN A 880 -9.29 -8.36 10.27
N SER A 881 -8.14 -8.35 10.94
CA SER A 881 -8.00 -7.76 12.27
C SER A 881 -8.13 -6.23 12.27
N LEU A 882 -7.62 -5.56 11.23
CA LEU A 882 -7.79 -4.12 11.04
C LEU A 882 -9.27 -3.77 10.80
N HIS A 883 -10.01 -4.56 10.01
CA HIS A 883 -11.45 -4.36 9.81
C HIS A 883 -12.23 -4.56 11.12
N GLN A 884 -11.99 -5.64 11.86
CA GLN A 884 -12.64 -5.90 13.16
C GLN A 884 -12.36 -4.80 14.20
N ARG A 885 -11.14 -4.26 14.24
CA ARG A 885 -10.82 -3.11 15.12
C ARG A 885 -11.48 -1.82 14.61
N GLY A 886 -11.50 -1.60 13.29
CA GLY A 886 -12.17 -0.46 12.66
C GLY A 886 -13.68 -0.37 12.93
N ALA A 887 -14.36 -1.50 13.14
CA ALA A 887 -15.77 -1.54 13.52
C ALA A 887 -16.06 -0.96 14.92
N THR A 888 -15.12 -1.06 15.87
CA THR A 888 -15.28 -0.55 17.25
C THR A 888 -14.55 0.76 17.53
N MET A 889 -13.64 1.18 16.64
CA MET A 889 -12.89 2.44 16.76
C MET A 889 -13.73 3.70 16.49
N PRO A 890 -13.51 4.80 17.23
CA PRO A 890 -13.97 6.13 16.85
C PRO A 890 -13.55 6.51 15.42
N ALA A 891 -14.39 7.26 14.71
CA ALA A 891 -14.17 7.56 13.28
C ALA A 891 -12.79 8.15 12.98
N LEU A 892 -12.33 9.14 13.75
CA LEU A 892 -11.01 9.75 13.61
C LEU A 892 -9.85 8.78 13.93
N GLU A 893 -10.05 7.80 14.82
CA GLU A 893 -9.01 6.81 15.15
C GLU A 893 -8.87 5.78 14.03
N ARG A 894 -10.00 5.31 13.48
CA ARG A 894 -10.04 4.48 12.28
C ARG A 894 -9.45 5.19 11.08
N GLU A 895 -9.84 6.44 10.83
CA GLU A 895 -9.39 7.25 9.68
C GLU A 895 -7.91 7.66 9.77
N ALA A 896 -7.31 7.64 10.95
CA ALA A 896 -5.87 7.86 11.14
C ALA A 896 -5.00 6.64 10.75
N ILE A 897 -5.60 5.47 10.51
CA ILE A 897 -4.94 4.23 10.05
C ILE A 897 -4.92 4.25 8.51
N PRO A 898 -3.74 4.13 7.87
CA PRO A 898 -3.64 4.27 6.43
C PRO A 898 -4.12 3.01 5.67
N LEU A 899 -4.82 3.21 4.56
CA LEU A 899 -5.47 2.15 3.79
C LEU A 899 -4.47 1.29 3.01
N LEU A 900 -4.59 -0.03 3.15
CA LEU A 900 -3.75 -1.03 2.44
C LEU A 900 -4.28 -1.30 1.02
N PRO A 901 -3.43 -1.75 0.07
CA PRO A 901 -1.99 -2.00 0.18
C PRO A 901 -1.12 -0.72 0.14
N HIS A 902 -1.66 0.40 -0.35
CA HIS A 902 -0.89 1.56 -0.79
C HIS A 902 -0.53 2.58 0.31
N VAL A 903 -1.04 2.43 1.54
CA VAL A 903 -0.83 3.34 2.68
C VAL A 903 -1.42 4.74 2.41
N LEU A 904 -2.66 4.77 1.90
CA LEU A 904 -3.35 6.03 1.58
C LEU A 904 -4.06 6.62 2.82
N ASP A 905 -3.98 7.94 2.97
CA ASP A 905 -4.63 8.72 4.03
C ASP A 905 -5.57 9.73 3.33
N ILE A 906 -6.81 9.30 3.01
CA ILE A 906 -7.74 10.09 2.18
C ILE A 906 -8.07 11.44 2.83
N PRO A 907 -8.42 11.53 4.13
CA PRO A 907 -8.71 12.81 4.78
C PRO A 907 -7.52 13.78 4.71
N ARG A 908 -6.28 13.29 4.87
CA ARG A 908 -5.07 14.09 4.63
C ARG A 908 -4.95 14.61 3.20
N HIS A 909 -5.13 13.76 2.18
CA HIS A 909 -5.02 14.22 0.79
C HIS A 909 -6.07 15.31 0.48
N LEU A 910 -7.28 15.18 1.01
CA LEU A 910 -8.34 16.19 0.89
C LEU A 910 -8.01 17.49 1.67
N ALA A 911 -7.39 17.38 2.86
CA ALA A 911 -6.91 18.54 3.64
C ALA A 911 -5.77 19.30 2.96
N VAL A 912 -4.83 18.59 2.31
CA VAL A 912 -3.74 19.20 1.52
C VAL A 912 -4.32 19.92 0.29
N ILE A 913 -5.28 19.30 -0.41
CA ILE A 913 -5.96 19.90 -1.56
C ILE A 913 -6.73 21.16 -1.15
N SER A 914 -7.59 21.10 -0.12
CA SER A 914 -8.36 22.28 0.31
C SER A 914 -7.45 23.43 0.75
N SER A 915 -6.40 23.12 1.52
CA SER A 915 -5.38 24.09 1.93
C SER A 915 -4.66 24.73 0.75
N ALA A 916 -4.29 23.95 -0.27
CA ALA A 916 -3.64 24.47 -1.47
C ALA A 916 -4.57 25.39 -2.28
N VAL A 917 -5.85 25.04 -2.41
CA VAL A 917 -6.88 25.88 -3.07
C VAL A 917 -7.07 27.20 -2.31
N ILE A 918 -7.20 27.18 -0.98
CA ILE A 918 -7.34 28.41 -0.16
C ILE A 918 -6.11 29.31 -0.31
N ARG A 919 -4.90 28.73 -0.23
CA ARG A 919 -3.63 29.46 -0.41
C ARG A 919 -3.61 30.14 -1.79
N SER A 920 -3.90 29.41 -2.88
CA SER A 920 -3.95 29.98 -4.24
C SER A 920 -5.00 31.10 -4.36
N VAL A 921 -6.22 30.88 -3.88
CA VAL A 921 -7.31 31.87 -3.95
C VAL A 921 -6.96 33.16 -3.20
N ARG A 922 -6.36 33.07 -1.99
CA ARG A 922 -5.93 34.24 -1.21
C ARG A 922 -4.83 35.08 -1.89
N PHE A 923 -3.99 34.47 -2.71
CA PHE A 923 -3.01 35.20 -3.52
C PHE A 923 -3.57 35.66 -4.89
N ALA A 924 -4.80 35.28 -5.24
CA ALA A 924 -5.42 35.53 -6.55
C ALA A 924 -6.44 36.69 -6.55
N ASP A 925 -6.58 37.47 -5.46
CA ASP A 925 -7.58 38.55 -5.33
C ASP A 925 -7.51 39.67 -6.40
N HIS A 926 -6.42 39.73 -7.19
CA HIS A 926 -6.29 40.64 -8.34
C HIS A 926 -6.77 40.03 -9.69
N LYS A 927 -7.32 38.81 -9.72
CA LYS A 927 -7.74 38.10 -10.96
C LYS A 927 -9.23 37.71 -10.96
N GLN A 928 -10.15 38.68 -10.85
CA GLN A 928 -11.60 38.42 -10.83
C GLN A 928 -12.13 37.55 -11.99
N LYS A 929 -11.58 37.68 -13.21
CA LYS A 929 -11.99 36.87 -14.39
C LYS A 929 -11.69 35.37 -14.30
N MET A 930 -10.95 34.91 -13.30
CA MET A 930 -10.47 33.52 -13.23
C MET A 930 -11.52 32.55 -12.67
N PHE A 931 -12.62 33.06 -12.11
CA PHE A 931 -13.54 32.32 -11.26
C PHE A 931 -14.96 32.18 -11.79
N ASP A 932 -15.24 32.42 -13.08
CA ASP A 932 -16.62 32.37 -13.60
C ASP A 932 -17.22 30.96 -13.70
N ASP A 933 -16.40 29.91 -13.71
CA ASP A 933 -16.83 28.50 -13.70
C ASP A 933 -17.59 28.16 -12.39
N PRO A 934 -18.87 27.72 -12.44
CA PRO A 934 -19.67 27.48 -11.24
C PRO A 934 -19.09 26.40 -10.34
N HIS A 935 -18.44 25.37 -10.88
CA HIS A 935 -17.84 24.30 -10.10
C HIS A 935 -16.66 24.82 -9.28
N LEU A 936 -15.89 25.76 -9.84
CA LEU A 936 -14.75 26.38 -9.14
C LEU A 936 -15.23 27.35 -8.03
N LYS A 937 -16.39 28.00 -8.22
CA LYS A 937 -17.07 28.78 -7.16
C LYS A 937 -17.52 27.87 -6.01
N GLU A 938 -18.14 26.74 -6.32
CA GLU A 938 -18.61 25.75 -5.33
C GLU A 938 -17.44 25.12 -4.54
N LEU A 939 -16.39 24.69 -5.25
CA LEU A 939 -15.18 24.15 -4.62
C LEU A 939 -14.53 25.17 -3.69
N ARG A 940 -14.41 26.43 -4.13
CA ARG A 940 -13.88 27.53 -3.30
C ARG A 940 -14.69 27.66 -2.01
N LEU A 941 -16.02 27.68 -2.09
CA LEU A 941 -16.89 27.84 -0.93
C LEU A 941 -16.67 26.72 0.10
N LYS A 942 -16.77 25.46 -0.35
CA LYS A 942 -16.51 24.27 0.48
C LYS A 942 -15.12 24.28 1.13
N CYS A 943 -14.09 24.74 0.43
CA CYS A 943 -12.75 24.88 1.01
C CYS A 943 -12.70 25.92 2.15
N PHE A 944 -13.37 27.07 2.02
CA PHE A 944 -13.43 28.05 3.11
C PHE A 944 -14.26 27.55 4.31
N GLU A 945 -15.37 26.85 4.06
CA GLU A 945 -16.18 26.21 5.12
C GLU A 945 -15.36 25.16 5.92
N LEU A 946 -14.53 24.36 5.23
CA LEU A 946 -13.60 23.42 5.85
C LEU A 946 -12.55 24.12 6.73
N GLU A 947 -12.02 25.26 6.29
CA GLU A 947 -11.06 26.03 7.07
C GLU A 947 -11.69 26.67 8.31
N GLU A 948 -12.89 27.24 8.20
CA GLU A 948 -13.62 27.80 9.35
C GLU A 948 -13.92 26.71 10.38
N GLN A 949 -14.36 25.52 9.94
CA GLN A 949 -14.53 24.37 10.83
C GLN A 949 -13.23 23.96 11.51
N ALA A 950 -12.11 23.89 10.79
CA ALA A 950 -10.80 23.55 11.38
C ALA A 950 -10.33 24.59 12.41
N LEU A 951 -10.43 25.88 12.08
CA LEU A 951 -10.06 26.99 12.98
C LEU A 951 -10.96 27.03 14.23
N SER A 952 -12.26 26.80 14.08
CA SER A 952 -13.21 26.71 15.20
C SER A 952 -12.81 25.60 16.18
N ARG A 953 -12.53 24.39 15.67
CA ARG A 953 -12.12 23.24 16.50
C ARG A 953 -10.78 23.47 17.22
N VAL A 954 -9.82 24.15 16.58
CA VAL A 954 -8.55 24.54 17.23
C VAL A 954 -8.75 25.60 18.32
N ASN A 955 -9.57 26.63 18.08
CA ASN A 955 -9.83 27.69 19.06
C ASN A 955 -10.57 27.17 20.32
N GLN A 956 -11.38 26.12 20.18
CA GLN A 956 -12.03 25.43 21.31
C GLN A 956 -11.05 24.65 22.21
N LEU A 957 -9.84 24.35 21.74
CA LEU A 957 -8.75 23.77 22.55
C LEU A 957 -7.91 24.86 23.23
N ALA A 958 -7.53 25.91 22.49
CA ALA A 958 -6.73 27.01 23.02
C ALA A 958 -7.41 27.71 24.22
N SER A 959 -8.75 27.84 24.17
CA SER A 959 -9.58 28.35 25.27
C SER A 959 -9.72 27.42 26.48
N ARG A 960 -9.03 26.27 26.50
CA ARG A 960 -9.07 25.24 27.57
C ARG A 960 -7.70 24.82 28.10
N MET A 961 -6.67 25.66 28.00
CA MET A 961 -5.37 25.45 28.67
C MET A 961 -5.15 26.30 29.95
N PRO A 962 -5.77 25.97 31.10
CA PRO A 962 -5.22 26.31 32.40
C PRO A 962 -4.25 25.22 32.88
N SER A 963 -2.98 25.59 33.08
CA SER A 963 -2.06 25.00 34.07
C SER A 963 -1.95 23.46 34.18
N VAL A 964 -1.45 22.77 33.15
CA VAL A 964 -1.00 21.34 33.24
C VAL A 964 0.43 21.11 32.71
N GLN A 965 1.15 22.18 32.31
CA GLN A 965 2.54 22.09 31.82
C GLN A 965 3.47 23.12 32.49
N ARG A 966 3.64 23.03 33.82
CA ARG A 966 4.75 23.67 34.55
C ARG A 966 5.43 22.75 35.58
N ASP A 967 4.68 21.85 36.21
CA ASP A 967 5.15 21.11 37.39
C ASP A 967 5.94 19.82 37.07
N VAL A 968 6.91 19.92 36.15
CA VAL A 968 7.85 18.82 35.81
C VAL A 968 9.33 19.29 35.84
N LEU A 969 9.61 20.55 36.20
CA LEU A 969 10.97 21.13 36.16
C LEU A 969 11.44 21.86 37.44
N THR A 970 11.03 21.40 38.63
CA THR A 970 11.76 21.68 39.89
C THR A 970 11.50 20.60 40.97
N SER A 971 12.36 19.59 41.08
CA SER A 971 12.38 18.66 42.24
C SER A 971 13.71 17.89 42.37
N SER A 972 14.81 18.61 42.58
CA SER A 972 16.07 18.01 43.09
C SER A 972 17.00 19.05 43.70
N ASP A 973 16.76 19.37 44.98
CA ASP A 973 17.86 19.66 45.92
C ASP A 973 17.42 19.23 47.33
N ASP A 974 18.38 18.78 48.15
CA ASP A 974 18.14 18.16 49.47
C ASP A 974 19.19 18.60 50.49
N SER A 975 18.80 19.47 51.43
CA SER A 975 19.52 19.72 52.68
C SER A 975 18.66 20.51 53.69
N PRO A 976 18.75 20.22 55.01
CA PRO A 976 17.80 20.75 56.01
C PRO A 976 18.32 21.92 56.87
N ARG A 977 17.39 22.74 57.39
CA ARG A 977 17.46 23.41 58.71
C ARG A 977 16.11 24.00 59.15
N GLU A 978 15.99 24.30 60.44
CA GLU A 978 14.73 24.57 61.15
C GLU A 978 14.42 26.10 61.29
N PRO A 979 13.55 26.62 62.21
CA PRO A 979 12.51 27.56 61.77
C PRO A 979 12.53 28.95 62.47
N ASP A 980 11.70 29.90 62.03
CA ASP A 980 10.92 30.73 62.98
C ASP A 980 9.76 31.56 62.37
N SER A 981 8.80 31.91 63.23
CA SER A 981 7.93 33.09 63.25
C SER A 981 6.95 33.45 62.09
N THR A 982 5.70 33.69 62.49
CA THR A 982 4.66 34.49 61.80
C THR A 982 4.60 35.90 62.46
N PRO A 983 3.78 36.92 62.04
CA PRO A 983 2.61 36.87 61.15
C PRO A 983 2.39 38.05 60.16
N LEU A 984 1.24 37.93 59.46
CA LEU A 984 0.38 38.90 58.73
C LEU A 984 0.27 40.32 59.36
N PRO A 985 -0.23 41.39 58.66
CA PRO A 985 -1.38 41.33 57.74
C PRO A 985 -1.52 42.33 56.56
N SER A 986 -2.67 42.19 55.88
CA SER A 986 -3.47 43.21 55.15
C SER A 986 -3.24 43.47 53.65
N SER A 987 -4.32 43.22 52.90
CA SER A 987 -4.64 43.62 51.52
C SER A 987 -5.27 45.05 51.50
N PRO A 988 -5.74 45.67 50.39
CA PRO A 988 -6.03 45.11 49.05
C PRO A 988 -5.71 46.00 47.81
N ARG A 989 -5.82 45.45 46.57
CA ARG A 989 -6.80 45.89 45.53
C ARG A 989 -6.62 45.26 44.14
N THR A 990 -7.78 45.03 43.51
CA THR A 990 -8.10 45.07 42.06
C THR A 990 -7.20 44.29 41.06
N CYS A 991 -7.75 43.18 40.56
CA CYS A 991 -7.33 42.60 39.28
C CYS A 991 -7.86 43.45 38.11
N LEU A 992 -7.03 43.71 37.10
CA LEU A 992 -7.43 44.22 35.79
C LEU A 992 -7.07 43.20 34.71
N GLN A 993 -8.00 42.96 33.79
CA GLN A 993 -7.81 42.07 32.66
C GLN A 993 -6.86 42.69 31.64
N LEU A 994 -6.00 41.88 31.03
CA LEU A 994 -5.24 42.23 29.83
C LEU A 994 -5.71 41.31 28.70
N GLU A 995 -6.21 41.91 27.62
CA GLU A 995 -6.78 41.18 26.48
C GLU A 995 -5.70 40.50 25.64
N VAL A 996 -6.04 39.32 25.10
CA VAL A 996 -5.22 38.66 24.07
C VAL A 996 -5.47 39.35 22.73
N ALA A 997 -4.48 40.11 22.25
CA ALA A 997 -4.61 40.88 21.02
C ALA A 997 -4.81 39.99 19.77
N ARG A 998 -5.77 40.37 18.92
CA ARG A 998 -5.90 39.81 17.56
C ARG A 998 -4.77 40.33 16.67
N PRO A 999 -4.26 39.53 15.71
CA PRO A 999 -3.35 40.03 14.69
C PRO A 999 -4.13 40.89 13.68
N SER A 1000 -4.03 42.21 13.80
CA SER A 1000 -4.63 43.16 12.84
C SER A 1000 -3.81 43.26 11.55
N THR A 1001 -4.51 43.53 10.46
CA THR A 1001 -3.96 43.87 9.14
C THR A 1001 -3.06 45.11 9.20
N ALA A 1002 -1.90 45.05 8.55
CA ALA A 1002 -1.09 46.22 8.24
C ALA A 1002 -1.27 46.56 6.74
N SER A 1003 -1.74 47.77 6.44
CA SER A 1003 -1.85 48.30 5.08
C SER A 1003 -0.56 48.99 4.65
N CYS A 1004 -0.25 48.94 3.35
CA CYS A 1004 0.87 49.67 2.77
C CYS A 1004 0.39 50.51 1.58
N ASN A 1005 0.03 51.77 1.85
CA ASN A 1005 -0.25 52.74 0.80
C ASN A 1005 1.08 53.26 0.22
N SER A 1006 1.30 53.09 -1.08
CA SER A 1006 2.29 53.85 -1.84
C SER A 1006 1.65 54.36 -3.14
N THR A 1007 1.43 55.67 -3.20
CA THR A 1007 0.95 56.35 -4.42
C THR A 1007 2.09 56.52 -5.43
N PRO A 1008 1.84 56.39 -6.74
CA PRO A 1008 2.88 56.52 -7.75
C PRO A 1008 3.17 57.98 -8.09
N SER A 1009 4.41 58.43 -7.84
CA SER A 1009 4.95 59.67 -8.42
C SER A 1009 5.52 59.37 -9.82
N GLY A 1010 4.97 60.03 -10.86
CA GLY A 1010 5.44 59.91 -12.24
C GLY A 1010 6.47 60.97 -12.66
N MET A 1011 6.82 60.95 -13.95
CA MET A 1011 7.87 61.77 -14.63
C MET A 1011 9.31 61.36 -14.26
N THR A 1012 10.29 61.31 -15.18
CA THR A 1012 10.32 61.63 -16.63
C THR A 1012 11.48 60.90 -17.33
N GLN A 1013 11.37 60.62 -18.63
CA GLN A 1013 12.55 60.42 -19.49
C GLN A 1013 13.27 61.76 -19.72
N PRO A 1014 14.57 61.75 -20.06
CA PRO A 1014 14.89 61.96 -21.49
C PRO A 1014 16.04 61.12 -22.04
N MET A 1015 15.96 60.84 -23.35
CA MET A 1015 16.98 60.29 -24.27
C MET A 1015 17.65 58.96 -23.87
#